data_AF-A0A2E9LMD8-F1
#
_entry.id   AF-A0A2E9LMD8-F1
#
_cell.length_a   1.000
_cell.length_b   1.000
_cell.length_c   1.000
_cell.angle_alpha   90.00
_cell.angle_beta   90.00
_cell.angle_gamma   90.00
#
_symmetry.space_group_name_H-M   'P 1'
#
loop_
_entity.id
_entity.type
_entity.pdbx_description
1 polymer ?
#
loop_
_entity_poly.entity_id
_entity_poly.type
_entity_poly.pdbx_seq_one_letter_code
_entity_poly.pdbx_strand_id
1 'polypeptide(L)'
;MREFIKSMVSFSVAVPLFAIKTLSNTLQRSEETSAQAGKDDGTSLDAVVQATESQLEGTVKSVFKAGDKLQRDLVDRMFDTLPADGDDDGSETGTAAAAAEESGPAAATPGEPSAVDAGNLDTSVFVTLGESLAAGFGDFGLSAEAQSGSFAALVAQQMQTPFAQPLVEAPGIGTIPGYDDLPVIMPALMQNTALDSFPPPATYGNLSVPAFRISDAQQVRPLPPLVHRSDHKQTAANLILGGADLMAGEGEHFNQLESALRQSPTLALLELGYHEAVEGAIQGDPAPLPEIDAFKADYGSLLESLRKAGSQVVAMTIPDPCDTAYLSTVESAARNLKLSPSVLLKGYNLKDDDRITIQGLFEMGCQLLSRNLGPLPDGSILPATAVNRISERIQALNAELASLAEKHDALVFDLHGLLHEVAEQGITVGAKQLSCDFLGGFYQLNGHYLGLAGHAVIANGLLELLNDAFDATFPLVDLEVALSTDPVTAYQQADGPDLDLDDLSALSPAPSEEAPAIEAVKLIPVEEDPFEAPAEHHGHATRLTLPEGLEQTLPLCKAASYYGDAIRAVNCRTDAEGKFGSGRELLFGGLAMLDSHLDGHVHIKFSEPVDDISHFEISVGEGLVGDDGLMTAPYLFKLPAQQNSVSDDGDMISSGDLNLATGEVTNLDFAFRFFNTALLALVRCNPKFPDVPIQFPGMYGSASARFDQRPDGNLDFTFQGTTFIPLGMALEDPVRFPLPFCSPALEYASVPGHGTTLHPHIQLSTRPPLAAADEVKLPQIPENEIREYTIHAHNTSFGDKFHLTAPELVGDPTGRSQLMGRVQVQFGQRFGDSVSVAISHLNPGGLLTPDPETPLGDDFPGRLPPAPIGHNEFLRFSQRTYYLDSLTCIDDPFDFCVGAVNVKTGNVLGEMLHRALIGQNVFYALVRLEPRTPKESFMFQGPARFEKDGHGQTVLRFRGQVTIPYPEGNLFPAPDLATTFTAGPDSVLDPFLWVQAMDTPEAPDAVMKGEAEQVVSSAAEVFSYRYEIPGNPDQHAPVFEYTNHTQGGQFRLDSLSWVSFTNSRESKLKPGKHDTVTFSGFGVWDKNDVQTDSVLVNVQVSTAPKGQYVSIQIGAAVVSNVNTKPADIEQVRP
;
A
#
# COMPACT_ATOMS: atom_id res chain seq x y z
N MET A 1 -6.63 15.10 -22.56
CA MET A 1 -5.60 15.20 -21.49
C MET A 1 -5.08 16.63 -21.28
N ARG A 2 -4.41 17.28 -22.26
CA ARG A 2 -3.94 18.70 -22.16
C ARG A 2 -5.06 19.66 -21.72
N GLU A 3 -6.21 19.57 -22.38
CA GLU A 3 -7.38 20.40 -22.08
C GLU A 3 -8.12 19.99 -20.79
N PHE A 4 -8.04 18.72 -20.37
CA PHE A 4 -8.66 18.25 -19.11
C PHE A 4 -7.90 18.76 -17.88
N ILE A 5 -6.57 18.71 -17.92
CA ILE A 5 -5.68 19.24 -16.87
C ILE A 5 -5.75 20.77 -16.83
N LYS A 6 -5.75 21.46 -17.99
CA LYS A 6 -5.99 22.91 -18.05
C LYS A 6 -7.35 23.29 -17.46
N SER A 7 -8.39 22.50 -17.75
CA SER A 7 -9.75 22.76 -17.28
C SER A 7 -9.90 22.52 -15.77
N MET A 8 -9.32 21.46 -15.20
CA MET A 8 -9.31 21.22 -13.75
C MET A 8 -8.59 22.32 -12.96
N VAL A 9 -7.43 22.77 -13.46
CA VAL A 9 -6.64 23.83 -12.82
C VAL A 9 -7.26 25.22 -12.99
N SER A 10 -7.94 25.47 -14.12
CA SER A 10 -8.68 26.73 -14.32
C SER A 10 -9.98 26.78 -13.51
N PHE A 11 -10.59 25.62 -13.22
CA PHE A 11 -11.81 25.49 -12.44
C PHE A 11 -11.57 25.80 -10.95
N SER A 12 -10.45 25.38 -10.37
CA SER A 12 -10.10 25.67 -8.97
C SER A 12 -9.90 27.18 -8.68
N VAL A 13 -9.51 27.97 -9.68
CA VAL A 13 -9.37 29.44 -9.59
C VAL A 13 -10.69 30.17 -9.91
N ALA A 14 -11.58 29.56 -10.69
CA ALA A 14 -12.84 30.19 -11.14
C ALA A 14 -13.99 30.06 -10.13
N VAL A 15 -14.04 28.98 -9.35
CA VAL A 15 -15.12 28.67 -8.39
C VAL A 15 -15.24 29.70 -7.25
N PRO A 16 -14.14 30.21 -6.64
CA PRO A 16 -14.25 31.24 -5.59
C PRO A 16 -14.87 32.55 -6.09
N LEU A 17 -14.69 32.87 -7.39
CA LEU A 17 -15.17 34.12 -7.98
C LEU A 17 -16.62 34.02 -8.51
N PHE A 18 -17.11 32.82 -8.79
CA PHE A 18 -18.50 32.61 -9.20
C PHE A 18 -19.48 32.80 -8.03
N ALA A 19 -19.06 32.45 -6.81
CA ALA A 19 -19.81 32.64 -5.57
C ALA A 19 -20.03 34.14 -5.22
N ILE A 20 -19.11 35.02 -5.61
CA ILE A 20 -19.25 36.48 -5.38
C ILE A 20 -20.36 37.08 -6.28
N LYS A 21 -20.70 36.43 -7.40
CA LYS A 21 -21.67 37.00 -8.36
C LYS A 21 -23.11 36.52 -8.15
N THR A 22 -23.34 35.35 -7.56
CA THR A 22 -24.69 34.97 -7.07
C THR A 22 -25.19 35.97 -6.01
N LEU A 23 -24.29 36.64 -5.30
CA LEU A 23 -24.60 37.77 -4.40
C LEU A 23 -25.00 39.06 -5.13
N SER A 24 -24.51 39.30 -6.36
CA SER A 24 -24.80 40.54 -7.12
C SER A 24 -25.99 40.42 -8.06
N ASN A 25 -26.19 39.25 -8.69
CA ASN A 25 -27.29 39.01 -9.64
C ASN A 25 -28.65 38.82 -8.96
N THR A 26 -28.71 38.55 -7.65
CA THR A 26 -29.96 38.45 -6.90
C THR A 26 -30.52 39.81 -6.49
N LEU A 27 -29.77 40.91 -6.70
CA LEU A 27 -30.17 42.28 -6.37
C LEU A 27 -30.57 43.16 -7.57
N GLN A 28 -30.47 42.71 -8.82
CA GLN A 28 -30.89 43.51 -9.99
C GLN A 28 -31.58 42.73 -11.13
N ARG A 29 -32.92 42.92 -11.23
CA ARG A 29 -33.84 42.76 -12.41
C ARG A 29 -34.10 41.33 -12.92
N SER A 30 -35.32 40.85 -13.17
CA SER A 30 -36.56 41.37 -13.79
C SER A 30 -36.45 41.89 -15.24
N GLU A 31 -37.02 41.09 -16.16
CA GLU A 31 -37.48 41.38 -17.53
C GLU A 31 -36.52 41.22 -18.75
N GLU A 32 -37.07 40.49 -19.75
CA GLU A 32 -36.84 40.48 -21.22
C GLU A 32 -35.97 39.41 -21.95
N THR A 33 -36.68 38.37 -22.41
CA THR A 33 -36.85 37.85 -23.81
C THR A 33 -35.70 37.30 -24.70
N SER A 34 -36.04 36.16 -25.33
CA SER A 34 -35.40 35.28 -26.34
C SER A 34 -34.71 35.84 -27.60
N ALA A 35 -33.67 35.14 -28.12
CA ALA A 35 -33.68 34.33 -29.39
C ALA A 35 -32.28 34.05 -30.01
N GLN A 36 -32.18 32.87 -30.67
CA GLN A 36 -31.28 32.43 -31.77
C GLN A 36 -29.96 31.65 -31.48
N ALA A 37 -29.81 30.58 -32.27
CA ALA A 37 -28.84 29.49 -32.20
C ALA A 37 -27.68 29.61 -33.22
N GLY A 38 -26.55 28.95 -32.96
CA GLY A 38 -25.46 28.72 -33.91
C GLY A 38 -24.39 27.75 -33.35
N LYS A 39 -23.97 26.79 -34.20
CA LYS A 39 -22.99 25.70 -33.96
C LYS A 39 -21.56 26.21 -33.75
N ASP A 40 -20.86 25.67 -32.75
CA ASP A 40 -19.41 25.40 -32.71
C ASP A 40 -19.12 24.47 -31.52
N ASP A 41 -18.57 23.28 -31.79
CA ASP A 41 -18.12 22.32 -30.78
C ASP A 41 -16.71 22.75 -30.31
N GLY A 42 -16.62 23.29 -29.09
CA GLY A 42 -15.34 23.66 -28.48
C GLY A 42 -15.35 24.78 -27.43
N THR A 43 -16.45 25.51 -27.19
CA THR A 43 -16.36 26.74 -26.36
C THR A 43 -17.54 26.96 -25.40
N SER A 44 -17.72 26.10 -24.39
CA SER A 44 -18.64 26.40 -23.27
C SER A 44 -17.92 26.88 -22.00
N LEU A 45 -16.66 26.45 -21.75
CA LEU A 45 -15.87 26.85 -20.57
C LEU A 45 -14.98 28.08 -20.82
N ASP A 46 -14.40 28.22 -22.01
CA ASP A 46 -13.70 29.45 -22.42
C ASP A 46 -14.64 30.65 -22.50
N ALA A 47 -15.92 30.41 -22.81
CA ALA A 47 -16.95 31.43 -22.74
C ALA A 47 -17.22 31.88 -21.29
N VAL A 48 -17.09 30.99 -20.31
CA VAL A 48 -17.19 31.30 -18.88
C VAL A 48 -15.96 32.07 -18.41
N VAL A 49 -14.76 31.69 -18.84
CA VAL A 49 -13.52 32.43 -18.54
C VAL A 49 -13.52 33.82 -19.18
N GLN A 50 -13.91 33.96 -20.45
CA GLN A 50 -14.05 35.27 -21.11
C GLN A 50 -15.17 36.09 -20.48
N ALA A 51 -16.28 35.48 -20.05
CA ALA A 51 -17.33 36.16 -19.31
C ALA A 51 -16.83 36.65 -17.94
N THR A 52 -16.03 35.86 -17.22
CA THR A 52 -15.40 36.23 -15.94
C THR A 52 -14.34 37.34 -16.13
N GLU A 53 -13.45 37.22 -17.12
CA GLU A 53 -12.46 38.26 -17.45
C GLU A 53 -13.10 39.59 -17.86
N SER A 54 -14.24 39.56 -18.56
CA SER A 54 -14.96 40.76 -19.00
C SER A 54 -15.63 41.52 -17.84
N GLN A 55 -15.75 40.90 -16.67
CA GLN A 55 -16.48 41.42 -15.51
C GLN A 55 -15.64 41.70 -14.26
N LEU A 56 -14.33 41.44 -14.33
CA LEU A 56 -13.36 41.85 -13.31
C LEU A 56 -12.78 43.24 -13.66
N GLU A 57 -12.68 44.15 -12.68
CA GLU A 57 -12.01 45.45 -12.82
C GLU A 57 -10.77 45.56 -11.91
N GLY A 58 -9.77 46.34 -12.35
CA GLY A 58 -8.60 46.69 -11.53
C GLY A 58 -7.63 45.53 -11.24
N THR A 59 -7.03 45.56 -10.06
CA THR A 59 -5.90 44.71 -9.63
C THR A 59 -6.23 43.21 -9.64
N VAL A 60 -7.50 42.84 -9.43
CA VAL A 60 -7.98 41.46 -9.46
C VAL A 60 -7.91 40.86 -10.87
N LYS A 61 -8.21 41.65 -11.90
CA LYS A 61 -8.07 41.23 -13.31
C LYS A 61 -6.60 41.00 -13.70
N SER A 62 -5.67 41.78 -13.15
CA SER A 62 -4.24 41.62 -13.43
C SER A 62 -3.63 40.42 -12.71
N VAL A 63 -4.11 40.08 -11.51
CA VAL A 63 -3.67 38.89 -10.77
C VAL A 63 -4.23 37.61 -11.41
N PHE A 64 -5.52 37.61 -11.78
CA PHE A 64 -6.12 36.53 -12.57
C PHE A 64 -5.37 36.28 -13.88
N LYS A 65 -5.06 37.34 -14.65
CA LYS A 65 -4.28 37.23 -15.90
C LYS A 65 -2.83 36.80 -15.71
N ALA A 66 -2.22 37.07 -14.55
CA ALA A 66 -0.87 36.64 -14.27
C ALA A 66 -0.83 35.15 -13.88
N GLY A 67 -1.78 34.69 -13.06
CA GLY A 67 -1.92 33.28 -12.67
C GLY A 67 -2.35 32.38 -13.83
N ASP A 68 -3.42 32.76 -14.53
CA ASP A 68 -3.95 32.02 -15.69
C ASP A 68 -2.92 31.91 -16.82
N LYS A 69 -2.16 32.98 -17.09
CA LYS A 69 -1.12 32.97 -18.11
C LYS A 69 0.12 32.16 -17.70
N LEU A 70 0.56 32.26 -16.45
CA LEU A 70 1.71 31.49 -15.96
C LEU A 70 1.43 29.98 -15.99
N GLN A 71 0.20 29.58 -15.65
CA GLN A 71 -0.23 28.19 -15.62
C GLN A 71 -0.49 27.63 -17.03
N ARG A 72 -1.08 28.42 -17.94
CA ARG A 72 -1.25 28.02 -19.35
C ARG A 72 0.09 27.90 -20.08
N ASP A 73 1.00 28.85 -19.87
CA ASP A 73 2.37 28.79 -20.44
C ASP A 73 3.17 27.58 -19.89
N LEU A 74 2.89 27.13 -18.66
CA LEU A 74 3.49 25.92 -18.06
C LEU A 74 2.98 24.64 -18.74
N VAL A 75 1.67 24.54 -18.96
CA VAL A 75 1.06 23.38 -19.64
C VAL A 75 1.42 23.34 -21.13
N ASP A 76 1.54 24.51 -21.78
CA ASP A 76 1.93 24.56 -23.20
C ASP A 76 3.39 24.13 -23.42
N ARG A 77 4.31 24.50 -22.53
CA ARG A 77 5.69 23.96 -22.54
C ARG A 77 5.74 22.45 -22.28
N MET A 78 4.77 21.91 -21.56
CA MET A 78 4.73 20.51 -21.14
C MET A 78 4.35 19.54 -22.27
N PHE A 79 3.56 19.97 -23.27
CA PHE A 79 3.34 19.13 -24.46
C PHE A 79 3.94 19.64 -25.77
N ASP A 80 4.71 20.73 -25.77
CA ASP A 80 5.51 21.15 -26.94
C ASP A 80 6.84 20.34 -27.05
N THR A 81 7.13 19.47 -26.09
CA THR A 81 8.28 18.55 -26.05
C THR A 81 7.98 17.12 -26.53
N LEU A 82 6.75 16.85 -26.97
CA LEU A 82 6.33 15.56 -27.54
C LEU A 82 6.30 15.65 -29.08
N PRO A 83 6.81 14.65 -29.84
CA PRO A 83 6.66 14.65 -31.29
C PRO A 83 5.19 14.50 -31.64
N ALA A 84 4.68 15.39 -32.49
CA ALA A 84 3.33 15.32 -33.03
C ALA A 84 3.35 14.67 -34.40
N ASP A 85 2.53 13.63 -34.59
CA ASP A 85 1.95 13.17 -35.87
C ASP A 85 0.63 12.47 -35.47
N GLY A 86 -0.53 12.63 -36.10
CA GLY A 86 -0.91 13.15 -37.41
C GLY A 86 -2.04 12.24 -37.92
N ASP A 87 -3.27 12.74 -37.97
CA ASP A 87 -4.48 12.04 -38.44
C ASP A 87 -4.38 11.61 -39.93
N ASP A 88 -4.76 10.38 -40.28
CA ASP A 88 -6.10 10.03 -40.84
C ASP A 88 -6.14 8.69 -41.64
N ASP A 89 -7.24 7.97 -41.43
CA ASP A 89 -8.01 7.03 -42.27
C ASP A 89 -7.56 5.58 -42.66
N GLY A 90 -8.35 4.58 -42.22
CA GLY A 90 -8.99 3.60 -43.12
C GLY A 90 -8.55 2.11 -43.21
N SER A 91 -9.26 1.24 -42.47
CA SER A 91 -9.73 -0.15 -42.82
C SER A 91 -8.83 -1.42 -42.78
N GLU A 92 -9.37 -2.42 -42.08
CA GLU A 92 -9.43 -3.90 -42.29
C GLU A 92 -8.18 -4.79 -42.52
N THR A 93 -7.98 -5.71 -41.54
CA THR A 93 -7.57 -7.14 -41.63
C THR A 93 -6.21 -7.58 -42.21
N GLY A 94 -5.51 -8.45 -41.47
CA GLY A 94 -4.78 -9.60 -42.05
C GLY A 94 -3.24 -9.62 -41.93
N THR A 95 -2.74 -10.54 -41.10
CA THR A 95 -1.49 -11.34 -41.20
C THR A 95 -0.28 -10.90 -42.08
N ALA A 96 0.88 -10.93 -41.44
CA ALA A 96 2.21 -11.43 -41.89
C ALA A 96 3.13 -10.59 -42.82
N ALA A 97 4.35 -10.38 -42.30
CA ALA A 97 5.69 -10.44 -42.93
C ALA A 97 6.16 -9.41 -44.00
N ALA A 98 7.35 -8.85 -43.68
CA ALA A 98 8.50 -8.49 -44.53
C ALA A 98 8.58 -7.14 -45.31
N ALA A 99 9.48 -6.28 -44.81
CA ALA A 99 10.57 -5.48 -45.45
C ALA A 99 10.33 -4.54 -46.66
N ALA A 100 10.78 -3.28 -46.52
CA ALA A 100 11.75 -2.61 -47.42
C ALA A 100 12.23 -1.23 -46.87
N GLU A 101 13.51 -0.93 -47.10
CA GLU A 101 14.34 0.19 -46.59
C GLU A 101 14.15 1.53 -47.34
N GLU A 102 14.44 2.66 -46.67
CA GLU A 102 15.14 3.81 -47.27
C GLU A 102 15.96 4.61 -46.23
N SER A 103 17.07 5.20 -46.69
CA SER A 103 18.35 5.41 -45.99
C SER A 103 18.63 6.81 -45.39
N GLY A 104 19.24 6.86 -44.20
CA GLY A 104 19.86 8.03 -43.52
C GLY A 104 21.02 7.60 -42.59
N PRO A 105 21.92 8.50 -42.13
CA PRO A 105 23.35 8.20 -41.96
C PRO A 105 23.67 7.27 -40.77
N ALA A 106 24.59 6.33 -41.03
CA ALA A 106 25.11 5.26 -40.19
C ALA A 106 25.20 5.56 -38.67
N ALA A 107 24.15 5.17 -37.94
CA ALA A 107 24.30 4.67 -36.59
C ALA A 107 24.70 3.19 -36.70
N ALA A 108 25.70 2.76 -35.92
CA ALA A 108 26.10 1.37 -35.86
C ALA A 108 24.88 0.51 -35.48
N THR A 109 24.50 -0.41 -36.36
CA THR A 109 23.54 -1.47 -36.05
C THR A 109 24.00 -2.20 -34.78
N PRO A 110 23.15 -2.46 -33.79
CA PRO A 110 23.46 -3.46 -32.79
C PRO A 110 23.67 -4.75 -33.57
N GLY A 111 24.90 -5.28 -33.59
CA GLY A 111 25.18 -6.56 -34.22
C GLY A 111 24.27 -7.60 -33.60
N GLU A 112 23.79 -8.56 -34.41
CA GLU A 112 23.25 -9.81 -33.88
C GLU A 112 24.22 -10.30 -32.79
N PRO A 113 23.74 -10.61 -31.57
CA PRO A 113 24.64 -11.09 -30.53
C PRO A 113 25.35 -12.32 -31.08
N SER A 114 26.69 -12.27 -31.09
CA SER A 114 27.48 -13.44 -31.48
C SER A 114 27.05 -14.60 -30.60
N ALA A 115 26.76 -15.76 -31.20
CA ALA A 115 26.49 -16.97 -30.44
C ALA A 115 27.62 -17.18 -29.42
N VAL A 116 27.25 -17.31 -28.14
CA VAL A 116 28.22 -17.56 -27.07
C VAL A 116 28.81 -18.96 -27.22
N ASP A 117 30.11 -19.10 -26.96
CA ASP A 117 30.78 -20.41 -26.97
C ASP A 117 30.78 -20.97 -25.54
N ALA A 118 30.02 -22.04 -25.31
CA ALA A 118 29.96 -22.72 -24.03
C ALA A 118 31.12 -23.71 -23.80
N GLY A 119 32.05 -23.83 -24.76
CA GLY A 119 33.16 -24.77 -24.68
C GLY A 119 32.67 -26.20 -24.49
N ASN A 120 33.04 -26.83 -23.37
CA ASN A 120 32.60 -28.18 -22.99
C ASN A 120 31.41 -28.22 -22.02
N LEU A 121 30.83 -27.07 -21.67
CA LEU A 121 29.69 -26.99 -20.75
C LEU A 121 28.36 -27.15 -21.50
N ASP A 122 27.44 -27.95 -20.94
CA ASP A 122 26.05 -28.01 -21.39
C ASP A 122 25.18 -27.14 -20.50
N THR A 123 24.74 -25.99 -21.03
CA THR A 123 23.88 -25.04 -20.32
C THR A 123 22.40 -25.22 -20.63
N SER A 124 22.00 -26.25 -21.39
CA SER A 124 20.63 -26.35 -21.92
C SER A 124 19.52 -26.41 -20.87
N VAL A 125 19.81 -26.96 -19.68
CA VAL A 125 18.92 -26.92 -18.51
C VAL A 125 19.72 -26.42 -17.31
N PHE A 126 19.69 -25.10 -17.11
CA PHE A 126 20.31 -24.44 -15.97
C PHE A 126 19.30 -24.25 -14.83
N VAL A 127 19.63 -24.78 -13.66
CA VAL A 127 18.84 -24.62 -12.44
C VAL A 127 19.66 -24.02 -11.31
N THR A 128 19.03 -23.20 -10.47
CA THR A 128 19.61 -22.70 -9.24
C THR A 128 18.78 -23.19 -8.06
N LEU A 129 19.44 -23.84 -7.10
CA LEU A 129 18.85 -24.18 -5.80
C LEU A 129 19.53 -23.28 -4.77
N GLY A 130 18.73 -22.50 -4.07
CA GLY A 130 19.28 -21.66 -3.04
C GLY A 130 18.26 -21.03 -2.11
N GLU A 131 18.70 -20.02 -1.40
CA GLU A 131 17.89 -19.28 -0.46
C GLU A 131 17.61 -17.85 -0.98
N SER A 132 17.40 -16.89 -0.09
CA SER A 132 17.09 -15.49 -0.36
C SER A 132 18.13 -14.80 -1.28
N LEU A 133 19.44 -15.03 -1.10
CA LEU A 133 20.46 -14.38 -1.94
C LEU A 133 20.36 -14.85 -3.41
N ALA A 134 20.27 -16.16 -3.66
CA ALA A 134 20.04 -16.70 -4.99
C ALA A 134 18.66 -16.41 -5.58
N ALA A 135 17.65 -16.22 -4.73
CA ALA A 135 16.32 -15.79 -5.16
C ALA A 135 16.35 -14.35 -5.71
N GLY A 136 17.27 -13.51 -5.25
CA GLY A 136 17.30 -12.08 -5.56
C GLY A 136 16.40 -11.30 -4.62
N PHE A 137 16.53 -11.54 -3.31
CA PHE A 137 15.76 -10.83 -2.29
C PHE A 137 16.05 -9.31 -2.33
N GLY A 138 15.00 -8.50 -2.28
CA GLY A 138 15.07 -7.03 -2.27
C GLY A 138 15.19 -6.46 -0.86
N ASP A 139 14.86 -5.17 -0.71
CA ASP A 139 15.04 -4.44 0.55
C ASP A 139 14.33 -5.14 1.72
N PHE A 140 13.05 -5.48 1.59
CA PHE A 140 12.28 -6.16 2.65
C PHE A 140 11.38 -7.30 2.15
N GLY A 141 11.53 -7.72 0.90
CA GLY A 141 10.74 -8.80 0.31
C GLY A 141 11.36 -9.34 -0.98
N LEU A 142 10.97 -10.54 -1.37
CA LEU A 142 11.22 -11.07 -2.71
C LEU A 142 10.24 -10.42 -3.69
N SER A 143 10.74 -9.58 -4.59
CA SER A 143 9.95 -8.90 -5.62
C SER A 143 10.58 -9.10 -7.01
N ALA A 144 9.76 -9.05 -8.06
CA ALA A 144 10.16 -9.22 -9.45
C ALA A 144 11.27 -8.26 -9.86
N GLU A 145 11.25 -7.06 -9.27
CA GLU A 145 12.24 -6.02 -9.49
C GLU A 145 13.64 -6.48 -9.05
N ALA A 146 13.78 -7.00 -7.84
CA ALA A 146 15.04 -7.51 -7.31
C ALA A 146 15.43 -8.86 -7.96
N GLN A 147 14.45 -9.75 -8.19
CA GLN A 147 14.66 -11.07 -8.78
C GLN A 147 15.29 -11.01 -10.17
N SER A 148 14.83 -10.06 -11.00
CA SER A 148 15.33 -9.89 -12.37
C SER A 148 16.81 -9.48 -12.41
N GLY A 149 17.31 -8.87 -11.32
CA GLY A 149 18.70 -8.52 -11.12
C GLY A 149 19.55 -9.56 -10.39
N SER A 150 18.98 -10.72 -10.00
CA SER A 150 19.71 -11.74 -9.25
C SER A 150 20.91 -12.27 -10.03
N PHE A 151 21.97 -12.64 -9.31
CA PHE A 151 23.21 -13.11 -9.95
C PHE A 151 22.97 -14.34 -10.83
N ALA A 152 22.04 -15.23 -10.44
CA ALA A 152 21.66 -16.39 -11.24
C ALA A 152 20.98 -15.98 -12.57
N ALA A 153 20.09 -14.99 -12.54
CA ALA A 153 19.45 -14.45 -13.74
C ALA A 153 20.49 -13.79 -14.68
N LEU A 154 21.41 -13.01 -14.11
CA LEU A 154 22.50 -12.37 -14.87
C LEU A 154 23.42 -13.40 -15.52
N VAL A 155 23.80 -14.46 -14.80
CA VAL A 155 24.59 -15.58 -15.34
C VAL A 155 23.85 -16.26 -16.48
N ALA A 156 22.56 -16.58 -16.30
CA ALA A 156 21.73 -17.16 -17.36
C ALA A 156 21.65 -16.27 -18.61
N GLN A 157 21.51 -14.95 -18.42
CA GLN A 157 21.45 -13.98 -19.51
C GLN A 157 22.77 -13.96 -20.31
N GLN A 158 23.92 -13.94 -19.64
CA GLN A 158 25.22 -13.95 -20.33
C GLN A 158 25.50 -15.29 -21.02
N MET A 159 25.02 -16.41 -20.47
CA MET A 159 25.07 -17.73 -21.12
C MET A 159 24.05 -17.88 -22.26
N GLN A 160 23.12 -16.94 -22.44
CA GLN A 160 22.00 -17.03 -23.39
C GLN A 160 21.14 -18.29 -23.20
N THR A 161 20.95 -18.70 -21.94
CA THR A 161 20.24 -19.92 -21.56
C THR A 161 18.82 -19.60 -21.07
N PRO A 162 17.79 -20.41 -21.42
CA PRO A 162 16.45 -20.26 -20.86
C PRO A 162 16.45 -20.38 -19.33
N PHE A 163 15.92 -19.37 -18.64
CA PHE A 163 15.87 -19.34 -17.19
C PHE A 163 14.59 -18.63 -16.72
N ALA A 164 13.53 -19.41 -16.50
CA ALA A 164 12.28 -18.88 -15.98
C ALA A 164 12.42 -18.61 -14.47
N GLN A 165 11.96 -17.45 -14.02
CA GLN A 165 11.90 -17.08 -12.60
C GLN A 165 10.46 -16.96 -12.11
N PRO A 166 10.18 -17.33 -10.85
CA PRO A 166 8.91 -17.06 -10.20
C PRO A 166 8.85 -15.59 -9.79
N LEU A 167 8.73 -14.69 -10.77
CA LEU A 167 8.70 -13.24 -10.52
C LEU A 167 7.49 -12.87 -9.66
N VAL A 168 7.73 -12.42 -8.43
CA VAL A 168 6.71 -12.08 -7.43
C VAL A 168 6.37 -10.60 -7.54
N GLU A 169 5.11 -10.26 -7.73
CA GLU A 169 4.69 -8.85 -7.75
C GLU A 169 5.02 -8.17 -6.40
N ALA A 170 5.55 -6.94 -6.45
CA ALA A 170 5.68 -6.11 -5.26
C ALA A 170 4.32 -5.90 -4.55
N PRO A 171 4.26 -5.82 -3.20
CA PRO A 171 5.37 -5.66 -2.25
C PRO A 171 6.17 -6.95 -1.97
N GLY A 172 5.84 -8.07 -2.62
CA GLY A 172 6.64 -9.28 -2.56
C GLY A 172 6.26 -10.23 -1.43
N ILE A 173 7.14 -11.18 -1.14
CA ILE A 173 6.99 -12.12 -0.02
C ILE A 173 8.34 -12.48 0.61
N GLY A 174 8.33 -12.81 1.89
CA GLY A 174 9.44 -13.43 2.59
C GLY A 174 9.70 -12.71 3.90
N THR A 175 10.59 -13.29 4.71
CA THR A 175 11.05 -12.69 5.95
C THR A 175 12.53 -12.40 5.87
N ILE A 176 12.96 -11.38 6.59
CA ILE A 176 14.37 -11.08 6.77
C ILE A 176 14.69 -11.25 8.25
N PRO A 177 15.64 -12.14 8.59
CA PRO A 177 16.10 -12.24 9.97
C PRO A 177 16.45 -10.86 10.56
N GLY A 178 16.07 -10.62 11.81
CA GLY A 178 16.41 -9.39 12.54
C GLY A 178 15.41 -8.25 12.36
N TYR A 179 14.42 -8.40 11.48
CA TYR A 179 13.31 -7.47 11.29
C TYR A 179 12.01 -8.09 11.76
N ASP A 180 11.02 -7.26 12.09
CA ASP A 180 9.69 -7.75 12.47
C ASP A 180 8.99 -8.37 11.24
N ASP A 181 8.39 -9.54 11.44
CA ASP A 181 7.62 -10.20 10.39
C ASP A 181 6.26 -9.50 10.22
N LEU A 182 5.95 -9.08 9.00
CA LEU A 182 4.59 -8.66 8.64
C LEU A 182 3.74 -9.89 8.37
N PRO A 183 2.40 -9.82 8.50
CA PRO A 183 1.54 -10.93 8.09
C PRO A 183 1.65 -11.21 6.58
N VAL A 184 1.49 -12.47 6.18
CA VAL A 184 1.35 -12.83 4.76
C VAL A 184 -0.03 -12.41 4.28
N ILE A 185 -0.11 -11.26 3.61
CA ILE A 185 -1.32 -10.73 2.98
C ILE A 185 -1.22 -10.96 1.48
N MET A 186 -2.08 -11.81 0.92
CA MET A 186 -2.02 -12.15 -0.51
C MET A 186 -3.40 -12.26 -1.18
N PRO A 187 -3.68 -11.46 -2.23
CA PRO A 187 -2.85 -10.34 -2.71
C PRO A 187 -2.70 -9.21 -1.68
N ALA A 188 -1.56 -8.55 -1.63
CA ALA A 188 -1.34 -7.34 -0.83
C ALA A 188 -1.87 -6.08 -1.54
N LEU A 189 -1.80 -4.93 -0.88
CA LEU A 189 -2.15 -3.63 -1.49
C LEU A 189 -1.32 -3.40 -2.77
N MET A 190 -1.96 -2.98 -3.87
CA MET A 190 -1.35 -2.80 -5.20
C MET A 190 -0.85 -4.09 -5.89
N GLN A 191 -1.09 -5.27 -5.32
CA GLN A 191 -0.69 -6.56 -5.85
C GLN A 191 -1.90 -7.31 -6.44
N ASN A 192 -1.73 -7.97 -7.59
CA ASN A 192 -2.83 -8.62 -8.30
C ASN A 192 -2.75 -10.15 -8.24
N THR A 193 -1.92 -10.73 -9.12
CA THR A 193 -1.80 -12.18 -9.28
C THR A 193 -0.75 -12.79 -8.34
N ALA A 194 -0.11 -11.96 -7.51
CA ALA A 194 1.04 -12.27 -6.66
C ALA A 194 2.32 -12.68 -7.43
N LEU A 195 2.18 -13.24 -8.62
CA LEU A 195 3.25 -13.46 -9.60
C LEU A 195 2.97 -12.61 -10.85
N ASP A 196 4.00 -12.12 -11.54
CA ASP A 196 3.85 -11.30 -12.76
C ASP A 196 3.18 -12.06 -13.92
N SER A 197 3.21 -13.40 -13.88
CA SER A 197 2.52 -14.27 -14.82
C SER A 197 1.64 -15.27 -14.09
N PHE A 198 0.35 -15.29 -14.43
CA PHE A 198 -0.62 -16.22 -13.87
C PHE A 198 -1.56 -16.80 -14.95
N PRO A 199 -1.79 -18.12 -15.02
CA PRO A 199 -1.19 -19.17 -14.17
C PRO A 199 0.33 -19.26 -14.33
N PRO A 200 1.07 -19.66 -13.27
CA PRO A 200 2.53 -19.80 -13.33
C PRO A 200 2.94 -20.88 -14.35
N PRO A 201 4.12 -20.76 -14.97
CA PRO A 201 4.66 -21.81 -15.83
C PRO A 201 4.90 -23.11 -15.04
N ALA A 202 4.99 -24.23 -15.77
CA ALA A 202 5.15 -25.55 -15.16
C ALA A 202 6.52 -25.77 -14.48
N THR A 203 7.55 -25.03 -14.88
CA THR A 203 8.93 -25.20 -14.37
C THR A 203 9.67 -23.86 -14.32
N TYR A 204 10.42 -23.64 -13.24
CA TYR A 204 11.34 -22.52 -13.09
C TYR A 204 12.79 -23.00 -13.11
N GLY A 205 13.67 -22.17 -13.68
CA GLY A 205 15.12 -22.34 -13.56
C GLY A 205 15.64 -21.86 -12.22
N ASN A 206 15.07 -20.79 -11.65
CA ASN A 206 15.37 -20.39 -10.28
C ASN A 206 14.40 -21.06 -9.31
N LEU A 207 14.89 -22.02 -8.54
CA LEU A 207 14.14 -22.75 -7.53
C LEU A 207 14.43 -22.24 -6.11
N SER A 208 15.13 -21.12 -5.99
CA SER A 208 15.56 -20.57 -4.69
C SER A 208 14.35 -20.09 -3.89
N VAL A 209 14.25 -20.51 -2.64
CA VAL A 209 13.13 -20.16 -1.76
C VAL A 209 13.66 -19.36 -0.57
N PRO A 210 13.16 -18.14 -0.32
CA PRO A 210 13.58 -17.34 0.83
C PRO A 210 13.46 -18.10 2.15
N ALA A 211 14.39 -17.82 3.06
CA ALA A 211 14.49 -18.46 4.38
C ALA A 211 14.70 -19.98 4.40
N PHE A 212 15.04 -20.61 3.27
CA PHE A 212 15.41 -22.03 3.27
C PHE A 212 16.75 -22.26 3.95
N ARG A 213 16.77 -23.23 4.87
CA ARG A 213 17.99 -23.84 5.39
C ARG A 213 18.49 -24.93 4.45
N ILE A 214 19.74 -25.39 4.63
CA ILE A 214 20.30 -26.51 3.85
C ILE A 214 19.41 -27.77 3.96
N SER A 215 18.85 -28.04 5.14
CA SER A 215 17.94 -29.17 5.36
C SER A 215 16.61 -28.98 4.64
N ASP A 216 16.10 -27.75 4.56
CA ASP A 216 14.78 -27.43 4.00
C ASP A 216 14.72 -27.76 2.51
N ALA A 217 15.83 -27.56 1.79
CA ALA A 217 15.98 -27.90 0.37
C ALA A 217 15.62 -29.38 0.05
N GLN A 218 15.70 -30.27 1.05
CA GLN A 218 15.42 -31.70 0.93
C GLN A 218 14.18 -32.15 1.73
N GLN A 219 13.62 -31.28 2.58
CA GLN A 219 12.57 -31.67 3.54
C GLN A 219 11.26 -30.92 3.34
N VAL A 220 11.32 -29.60 3.07
CA VAL A 220 10.12 -28.77 2.93
C VAL A 220 9.51 -29.01 1.55
N ARG A 221 8.20 -29.27 1.54
CA ARG A 221 7.41 -29.48 0.32
C ARG A 221 6.29 -28.45 0.27
N PRO A 222 5.81 -28.09 -0.93
CA PRO A 222 4.56 -27.36 -1.07
C PRO A 222 3.39 -28.08 -0.38
N LEU A 223 2.52 -27.30 0.28
CA LEU A 223 1.36 -27.79 1.05
C LEU A 223 0.18 -26.84 0.87
N PRO A 224 -1.04 -27.32 0.54
CA PRO A 224 -2.22 -26.46 0.50
C PRO A 224 -2.59 -25.94 1.92
N PRO A 225 -3.27 -24.78 2.04
CA PRO A 225 -3.67 -23.90 0.94
C PRO A 225 -2.47 -23.20 0.32
N LEU A 226 -2.62 -22.62 -0.88
CA LEU A 226 -1.53 -21.89 -1.54
C LEU A 226 -0.91 -20.81 -0.63
N VAL A 227 -1.73 -20.08 0.13
CA VAL A 227 -1.33 -19.00 1.05
C VAL A 227 -1.46 -19.45 2.51
N HIS A 228 -0.33 -19.55 3.21
CA HIS A 228 -0.25 -19.75 4.66
C HIS A 228 -0.01 -18.41 5.34
N ARG A 229 -1.00 -17.91 6.07
CA ARG A 229 -1.05 -16.50 6.51
C ARG A 229 -0.03 -16.16 7.61
N SER A 230 0.40 -17.18 8.35
CA SER A 230 1.44 -17.08 9.38
C SER A 230 2.80 -17.66 8.98
N ASP A 231 2.94 -18.17 7.74
CA ASP A 231 4.16 -18.84 7.30
C ASP A 231 4.59 -18.37 5.90
N HIS A 232 5.49 -17.38 5.90
CA HIS A 232 6.12 -16.87 4.69
C HIS A 232 6.92 -17.94 3.95
N LYS A 233 7.63 -18.81 4.68
CA LYS A 233 8.49 -19.83 4.08
C LYS A 233 7.65 -20.86 3.34
N GLN A 234 6.57 -21.33 3.95
CA GLN A 234 5.65 -22.26 3.31
C GLN A 234 4.92 -21.61 2.13
N THR A 235 4.47 -20.36 2.25
CA THR A 235 3.84 -19.66 1.13
C THR A 235 4.81 -19.43 -0.03
N ALA A 236 6.06 -19.07 0.24
CA ALA A 236 7.09 -18.94 -0.80
C ALA A 236 7.40 -20.29 -1.46
N ALA A 237 7.53 -21.37 -0.67
CA ALA A 237 7.69 -22.73 -1.20
C ALA A 237 6.50 -23.13 -2.10
N ASN A 238 5.28 -22.77 -1.71
CA ASN A 238 4.07 -23.03 -2.49
C ASN A 238 4.08 -22.30 -3.84
N LEU A 239 4.43 -21.01 -3.87
CA LEU A 239 4.46 -20.22 -5.09
C LEU A 239 5.60 -20.63 -6.03
N ILE A 240 6.77 -20.94 -5.47
CA ILE A 240 8.01 -21.19 -6.22
C ILE A 240 8.13 -22.65 -6.65
N LEU A 241 7.87 -23.60 -5.75
CA LEU A 241 8.03 -25.03 -6.00
C LEU A 241 6.69 -25.73 -6.31
N GLY A 242 5.57 -25.22 -5.75
CA GLY A 242 4.24 -25.83 -5.89
C GLY A 242 3.49 -25.39 -7.13
N GLY A 243 3.56 -24.11 -7.50
CA GLY A 243 3.07 -23.51 -8.74
C GLY A 243 1.78 -24.13 -9.28
N ALA A 244 1.84 -24.60 -10.53
CA ALA A 244 0.72 -25.22 -11.23
C ALA A 244 0.26 -26.56 -10.62
N ASP A 245 1.15 -27.31 -9.96
CA ASP A 245 0.84 -28.60 -9.35
C ASP A 245 -0.12 -28.42 -8.15
N LEU A 246 0.08 -27.39 -7.31
CA LEU A 246 -0.87 -27.06 -6.23
C LEU A 246 -2.22 -26.57 -6.75
N MET A 247 -2.25 -25.85 -7.89
CA MET A 247 -3.48 -25.37 -8.51
C MET A 247 -4.32 -26.51 -9.11
N ALA A 248 -3.67 -27.55 -9.64
CA ALA A 248 -4.33 -28.71 -10.21
C ALA A 248 -4.94 -29.64 -9.15
N GLY A 249 -4.52 -29.54 -7.88
CA GLY A 249 -5.04 -30.36 -6.77
C GLY A 249 -4.73 -31.85 -6.85
N GLU A 250 -3.88 -32.27 -7.81
CA GLU A 250 -3.47 -33.66 -8.01
C GLU A 250 -1.95 -33.74 -8.21
N GLY A 251 -1.30 -34.75 -7.63
CA GLY A 251 0.12 -35.06 -7.84
C GLY A 251 0.96 -35.12 -6.57
N GLU A 252 2.21 -35.57 -6.71
CA GLU A 252 3.22 -35.47 -5.65
C GLU A 252 3.79 -34.04 -5.65
N HIS A 253 3.95 -33.44 -4.47
CA HIS A 253 4.63 -32.15 -4.31
C HIS A 253 6.11 -32.37 -4.02
N PHE A 254 6.97 -31.67 -4.73
CA PHE A 254 8.41 -31.88 -4.69
C PHE A 254 9.12 -30.82 -3.84
N ASN A 255 10.12 -31.24 -3.06
CA ASN A 255 11.02 -30.28 -2.40
C ASN A 255 11.93 -29.61 -3.45
N GLN A 256 12.81 -28.70 -3.02
CA GLN A 256 13.69 -27.95 -3.92
C GLN A 256 14.61 -28.86 -4.74
N LEU A 257 15.26 -29.86 -4.10
CA LEU A 257 16.14 -30.81 -4.78
C LEU A 257 15.38 -31.65 -5.81
N GLU A 258 14.23 -32.20 -5.44
CA GLU A 258 13.43 -33.04 -6.32
C GLU A 258 12.86 -32.25 -7.50
N SER A 259 12.45 -31.00 -7.27
CA SER A 259 12.01 -30.07 -8.31
C SER A 259 13.12 -29.81 -9.33
N ALA A 260 14.38 -29.70 -8.88
CA ALA A 260 15.53 -29.62 -9.78
C ALA A 260 15.72 -30.92 -10.56
N LEU A 261 15.76 -32.08 -9.88
CA LEU A 261 16.00 -33.38 -10.51
C LEU A 261 14.93 -33.76 -11.56
N ARG A 262 13.67 -33.38 -11.35
CA ARG A 262 12.57 -33.60 -12.31
C ARG A 262 12.80 -32.91 -13.65
N GLN A 263 13.56 -31.81 -13.65
CA GLN A 263 13.93 -31.07 -14.87
C GLN A 263 15.12 -31.68 -15.62
N SER A 264 15.79 -32.69 -15.05
CA SER A 264 17.02 -33.30 -15.60
C SER A 264 18.11 -32.26 -15.91
N PRO A 265 18.62 -31.54 -14.89
CA PRO A 265 19.47 -30.37 -15.10
C PRO A 265 20.83 -30.75 -15.67
N THR A 266 21.37 -29.93 -16.57
CA THR A 266 22.71 -30.09 -17.14
C THR A 266 23.74 -29.24 -16.39
N LEU A 267 23.29 -28.12 -15.81
CA LEU A 267 24.06 -27.26 -14.91
C LEU A 267 23.20 -26.91 -13.69
N ALA A 268 23.75 -27.08 -12.49
CA ALA A 268 23.10 -26.73 -11.23
C ALA A 268 24.00 -25.83 -10.38
N LEU A 269 23.44 -24.72 -9.90
CA LEU A 269 24.08 -23.82 -8.95
C LEU A 269 23.51 -24.03 -7.56
N LEU A 270 24.37 -24.17 -6.55
CA LEU A 270 23.99 -24.37 -5.15
C LEU A 270 24.48 -23.20 -4.29
N GLU A 271 23.54 -22.41 -3.76
CA GLU A 271 23.79 -21.31 -2.83
C GLU A 271 22.91 -21.53 -1.59
N LEU A 272 23.44 -22.23 -0.58
CA LEU A 272 22.69 -22.60 0.62
C LEU A 272 23.57 -22.45 1.87
N GLY A 273 22.97 -22.02 2.96
CA GLY A 273 23.60 -21.87 4.28
C GLY A 273 23.81 -20.43 4.72
N TYR A 274 23.68 -19.45 3.83
CA TYR A 274 23.81 -18.03 4.19
C TYR A 274 22.69 -17.56 5.13
N HIS A 275 21.44 -17.98 4.89
CA HIS A 275 20.32 -17.69 5.79
C HIS A 275 20.61 -18.09 7.25
N GLU A 276 21.10 -19.31 7.47
CA GLU A 276 21.45 -19.84 8.80
C GLU A 276 22.62 -19.05 9.43
N ALA A 277 23.56 -18.59 8.61
CA ALA A 277 24.65 -17.72 9.05
C ALA A 277 24.13 -16.36 9.55
N VAL A 278 23.21 -15.76 8.80
CA VAL A 278 22.55 -14.49 9.16
C VAL A 278 21.71 -14.66 10.45
N GLU A 279 20.91 -15.73 10.58
CA GLU A 279 20.18 -16.03 11.82
C GLU A 279 21.14 -16.14 13.02
N GLY A 280 22.28 -16.83 12.85
CA GLY A 280 23.30 -16.97 13.89
C GLY A 280 23.90 -15.62 14.32
N ALA A 281 24.14 -14.72 13.36
CA ALA A 281 24.60 -13.36 13.63
C ALA A 281 23.61 -12.54 14.45
N ILE A 282 22.33 -12.56 14.09
CA ILE A 282 21.29 -11.81 14.79
C ILE A 282 21.06 -12.34 16.21
N GLN A 283 21.12 -13.67 16.40
CA GLN A 283 21.00 -14.29 17.71
C GLN A 283 22.27 -14.15 18.56
N GLY A 284 23.39 -13.78 17.95
CA GLY A 284 24.72 -13.78 18.57
C GLY A 284 25.19 -15.16 19.03
N ASP A 285 24.73 -16.21 18.33
CA ASP A 285 25.03 -17.60 18.65
C ASP A 285 25.13 -18.43 17.36
N PRO A 286 26.20 -19.22 17.15
CA PRO A 286 26.32 -20.11 15.98
C PRO A 286 25.32 -21.29 15.96
N ALA A 287 24.42 -21.41 16.93
CA ALA A 287 23.48 -22.54 17.03
C ALA A 287 22.52 -22.71 15.82
N PRO A 288 22.08 -21.66 15.12
CA PRO A 288 21.32 -21.79 13.87
C PRO A 288 22.11 -22.44 12.73
N LEU A 289 23.44 -22.29 12.70
CA LEU A 289 24.28 -22.96 11.71
C LEU A 289 24.36 -24.47 12.02
N PRO A 290 24.35 -25.34 11.00
CA PRO A 290 24.38 -26.78 11.22
C PRO A 290 25.68 -27.22 11.90
N GLU A 291 25.58 -28.26 12.72
CA GLU A 291 26.75 -28.99 13.21
C GLU A 291 27.47 -29.68 12.04
N ILE A 292 28.80 -29.79 12.13
CA ILE A 292 29.65 -30.26 11.03
C ILE A 292 29.20 -31.63 10.46
N ASP A 293 28.80 -32.57 11.32
CA ASP A 293 28.36 -33.89 10.89
C ASP A 293 26.99 -33.84 10.17
N ALA A 294 26.08 -32.98 10.62
CA ALA A 294 24.79 -32.78 9.96
C ALA A 294 24.98 -32.09 8.60
N PHE A 295 25.81 -31.04 8.55
CA PHE A 295 26.19 -30.37 7.31
C PHE A 295 26.78 -31.35 6.28
N LYS A 296 27.70 -32.22 6.70
CA LYS A 296 28.30 -33.24 5.83
C LYS A 296 27.27 -34.19 5.23
N ALA A 297 26.30 -34.60 6.04
CA ALA A 297 25.24 -35.50 5.60
C ALA A 297 24.32 -34.81 4.60
N ASP A 298 23.80 -33.64 4.96
CA ASP A 298 22.78 -32.95 4.18
C ASP A 298 23.36 -32.36 2.88
N TYR A 299 24.47 -31.62 2.96
CA TYR A 299 25.10 -31.00 1.79
C TYR A 299 25.75 -32.03 0.86
N GLY A 300 26.35 -33.08 1.45
CA GLY A 300 26.88 -34.20 0.67
C GLY A 300 25.79 -34.93 -0.13
N SER A 301 24.58 -35.06 0.42
CA SER A 301 23.44 -35.68 -0.28
C SER A 301 22.95 -34.83 -1.46
N LEU A 302 22.91 -33.50 -1.33
CA LEU A 302 22.60 -32.58 -2.42
C LEU A 302 23.56 -32.76 -3.60
N LEU A 303 24.86 -32.66 -3.33
CA LEU A 303 25.92 -32.81 -4.34
C LEU A 303 25.87 -34.19 -5.01
N GLU A 304 25.74 -35.25 -4.22
CA GLU A 304 25.68 -36.62 -4.74
C GLU A 304 24.48 -36.82 -5.67
N SER A 305 23.31 -36.28 -5.31
CA SER A 305 22.08 -36.46 -6.08
C SER A 305 22.14 -35.75 -7.43
N LEU A 306 22.60 -34.50 -7.46
CA LEU A 306 22.74 -33.71 -8.70
C LEU A 306 23.83 -34.30 -9.62
N ARG A 307 24.99 -34.67 -9.07
CA ARG A 307 26.07 -35.28 -9.87
C ARG A 307 25.66 -36.65 -10.44
N LYS A 308 24.92 -37.47 -9.67
CA LYS A 308 24.36 -38.73 -10.18
C LYS A 308 23.31 -38.54 -11.29
N ALA A 309 22.60 -37.41 -11.29
CA ALA A 309 21.69 -37.04 -12.37
C ALA A 309 22.42 -36.57 -13.65
N GLY A 310 23.75 -36.36 -13.58
CA GLY A 310 24.59 -35.99 -14.71
C GLY A 310 24.87 -34.49 -14.83
N SER A 311 24.41 -33.68 -13.88
CA SER A 311 24.59 -32.23 -13.90
C SER A 311 26.03 -31.82 -13.59
N GLN A 312 26.55 -30.80 -14.27
CA GLN A 312 27.64 -29.99 -13.72
C GLN A 312 27.13 -29.22 -12.52
N VAL A 313 27.88 -29.20 -11.42
CA VAL A 313 27.44 -28.56 -10.17
C VAL A 313 28.48 -27.53 -9.75
N VAL A 314 28.01 -26.32 -9.45
CA VAL A 314 28.79 -25.25 -8.84
C VAL A 314 28.26 -25.02 -7.43
N ALA A 315 29.08 -25.28 -6.42
CA ALA A 315 28.77 -25.02 -5.01
C ALA A 315 29.38 -23.68 -4.58
N MET A 316 28.59 -22.83 -3.94
CA MET A 316 29.04 -21.54 -3.43
C MET A 316 29.34 -21.64 -1.94
N THR A 317 30.50 -21.14 -1.51
CA THR A 317 30.86 -21.05 -0.09
C THR A 317 29.95 -20.05 0.64
N ILE A 318 29.66 -20.31 1.91
CA ILE A 318 28.78 -19.50 2.77
C ILE A 318 29.48 -18.17 3.14
N PRO A 319 28.89 -17.00 2.82
CA PRO A 319 29.42 -15.70 3.24
C PRO A 319 29.48 -15.53 4.75
N ASP A 320 30.40 -14.69 5.24
CA ASP A 320 30.39 -14.25 6.64
C ASP A 320 29.43 -13.07 6.82
N PRO A 321 28.42 -13.15 7.72
CA PRO A 321 27.52 -12.03 7.99
C PRO A 321 28.25 -10.80 8.56
N CYS A 322 29.49 -10.94 9.07
CA CYS A 322 30.29 -9.83 9.57
C CYS A 322 30.87 -8.92 8.48
N ASP A 323 30.88 -9.38 7.23
CA ASP A 323 31.30 -8.60 6.05
C ASP A 323 30.11 -7.83 5.44
N THR A 324 28.92 -7.94 6.03
CA THR A 324 27.68 -7.31 5.56
C THR A 324 27.45 -5.95 6.21
N ALA A 325 26.65 -5.09 5.56
CA ALA A 325 26.29 -3.78 6.12
C ALA A 325 25.42 -3.87 7.37
N TYR A 326 24.77 -5.02 7.62
CA TYR A 326 23.95 -5.21 8.82
C TYR A 326 24.75 -5.11 10.11
N LEU A 327 26.00 -5.56 10.10
CA LEU A 327 26.91 -5.55 11.25
C LEU A 327 28.02 -4.52 11.05
N SER A 328 27.71 -3.26 11.33
CA SER A 328 28.68 -2.18 11.21
C SER A 328 29.80 -2.29 12.25
N THR A 329 31.04 -2.05 11.84
CA THR A 329 32.16 -1.78 12.76
C THR A 329 31.93 -0.47 13.51
N VAL A 330 32.67 -0.24 14.61
CA VAL A 330 32.62 1.05 15.33
C VAL A 330 32.99 2.21 14.41
N GLU A 331 34.00 2.03 13.54
CA GLU A 331 34.42 3.05 12.58
C GLU A 331 33.37 3.33 11.52
N SER A 332 32.72 2.29 10.99
CA SER A 332 31.66 2.41 9.98
C SER A 332 30.41 3.09 10.55
N ALA A 333 29.97 2.65 11.75
CA ALA A 333 28.86 3.26 12.45
C ALA A 333 29.14 4.74 12.78
N ALA A 334 30.36 5.08 13.20
CA ALA A 334 30.77 6.45 13.48
C ALA A 334 30.68 7.34 12.22
N ARG A 335 31.13 6.85 11.05
CA ARG A 335 30.99 7.57 9.77
C ARG A 335 29.52 7.83 9.41
N ASN A 336 28.68 6.81 9.55
CA ASN A 336 27.25 6.91 9.26
C ASN A 336 26.52 7.89 10.19
N LEU A 337 26.81 7.84 11.49
CA LEU A 337 26.20 8.69 12.50
C LEU A 337 26.81 10.10 12.58
N LYS A 338 27.86 10.39 11.81
CA LYS A 338 28.64 11.65 11.90
C LYS A 338 29.17 11.90 13.30
N LEU A 339 29.87 10.91 13.84
CA LEU A 339 30.48 10.93 15.16
C LEU A 339 31.96 10.59 15.09
N SER A 340 32.73 11.03 16.09
CA SER A 340 34.00 10.37 16.37
C SER A 340 33.77 8.97 16.98
N PRO A 341 34.60 7.95 16.65
CA PRO A 341 34.50 6.62 17.27
C PRO A 341 34.51 6.63 18.80
N SER A 342 35.16 7.63 19.40
CA SER A 342 35.21 7.78 20.86
C SER A 342 33.84 7.98 21.52
N VAL A 343 32.88 8.58 20.80
CA VAL A 343 31.48 8.74 21.25
C VAL A 343 30.81 7.37 21.40
N LEU A 344 31.00 6.48 20.42
CA LEU A 344 30.46 5.13 20.44
C LEU A 344 31.07 4.28 21.56
N LEU A 345 32.40 4.29 21.68
CA LEU A 345 33.13 3.53 22.70
C LEU A 345 32.81 3.97 24.13
N LYS A 346 32.68 5.28 24.38
CA LYS A 346 32.47 5.80 25.75
C LYS A 346 31.01 6.09 26.07
N GLY A 347 30.27 6.65 25.12
CA GLY A 347 28.86 7.03 25.30
C GLY A 347 27.93 5.82 25.36
N TYR A 348 28.18 4.81 24.52
CA TYR A 348 27.41 3.56 24.50
C TYR A 348 28.15 2.37 25.14
N ASN A 349 29.34 2.59 25.71
CA ASN A 349 30.15 1.57 26.37
C ASN A 349 30.47 0.35 25.47
N LEU A 350 30.77 0.63 24.20
CA LEU A 350 31.19 -0.37 23.22
C LEU A 350 32.68 -0.71 23.35
N LYS A 351 33.05 -1.92 22.92
CA LYS A 351 34.44 -2.31 22.68
C LYS A 351 34.79 -2.15 21.20
N ASP A 352 36.08 -2.02 20.91
CA ASP A 352 36.58 -1.80 19.54
C ASP A 352 36.09 -2.85 18.53
N ASP A 353 36.03 -4.12 18.93
CA ASP A 353 35.63 -5.23 18.06
C ASP A 353 34.14 -5.60 18.14
N ASP A 354 33.33 -4.85 18.90
CA ASP A 354 31.88 -5.06 18.89
C ASP A 354 31.30 -4.61 17.53
N ARG A 355 30.16 -5.18 17.14
CA ARG A 355 29.43 -4.80 15.92
C ARG A 355 28.09 -4.17 16.28
N ILE A 356 27.69 -3.15 15.54
CA ILE A 356 26.42 -2.44 15.72
C ILE A 356 25.46 -2.95 14.63
N THR A 357 24.28 -3.43 15.04
CA THR A 357 23.24 -3.83 14.08
C THR A 357 22.60 -2.61 13.44
N ILE A 358 21.94 -2.77 12.28
CA ILE A 358 21.20 -1.65 11.65
C ILE A 358 20.12 -1.09 12.60
N GLN A 359 19.42 -1.93 13.36
CA GLN A 359 18.43 -1.46 14.36
C GLN A 359 19.11 -0.63 15.46
N GLY A 360 20.29 -1.06 15.90
CA GLY A 360 21.13 -0.31 16.83
C GLY A 360 21.57 1.03 16.25
N LEU A 361 21.97 1.06 14.98
CA LEU A 361 22.36 2.29 14.27
C LEU A 361 21.20 3.28 14.19
N PHE A 362 20.00 2.83 13.79
CA PHE A 362 18.79 3.65 13.75
C PHE A 362 18.40 4.17 15.14
N GLU A 363 18.51 3.34 16.18
CA GLU A 363 18.26 3.79 17.56
C GLU A 363 19.24 4.87 17.99
N MET A 364 20.54 4.68 17.78
CA MET A 364 21.56 5.70 18.08
C MET A 364 21.26 7.00 17.33
N GLY A 365 20.92 6.93 16.04
CA GLY A 365 20.52 8.08 15.23
C GLY A 365 19.35 8.86 15.84
N CYS A 366 18.29 8.16 16.23
CA CYS A 366 17.14 8.77 16.91
C CYS A 366 17.51 9.40 18.26
N GLN A 367 18.33 8.73 19.07
CA GLN A 367 18.77 9.26 20.37
C GLN A 367 19.63 10.52 20.22
N LEU A 368 20.48 10.58 19.18
CA LEU A 368 21.30 11.75 18.88
C LEU A 368 20.45 12.93 18.41
N LEU A 369 19.52 12.68 17.46
CA LEU A 369 18.61 13.70 16.96
C LEU A 369 17.73 14.28 18.08
N SER A 370 17.20 13.42 18.95
CA SER A 370 16.38 13.82 20.10
C SER A 370 17.19 14.35 21.29
N ARG A 371 18.53 14.27 21.23
CA ARG A 371 19.47 14.62 22.31
C ARG A 371 19.18 13.88 23.63
N ASN A 372 18.75 12.63 23.51
CA ASN A 372 18.38 11.78 24.63
C ASN A 372 19.11 10.44 24.52
N LEU A 373 20.39 10.45 24.93
CA LEU A 373 21.19 9.23 24.98
C LEU A 373 20.68 8.31 26.08
N GLY A 374 20.40 7.06 25.70
CA GLY A 374 19.84 6.04 26.57
C GLY A 374 20.43 4.65 26.32
N PRO A 375 20.04 3.65 27.13
CA PRO A 375 20.39 2.27 26.82
C PRO A 375 19.80 1.87 25.47
N LEU A 376 20.54 1.07 24.72
CA LEU A 376 20.06 0.51 23.45
C LEU A 376 19.19 -0.73 23.72
N PRO A 377 18.17 -1.00 22.89
CA PRO A 377 17.42 -2.25 22.93
C PRO A 377 18.32 -3.47 22.80
N ASP A 378 17.90 -4.60 23.37
CA ASP A 378 18.57 -5.88 23.19
C ASP A 378 18.68 -6.22 21.69
N GLY A 379 19.79 -6.82 21.28
CA GLY A 379 20.08 -7.11 19.87
C GLY A 379 20.66 -5.93 19.07
N SER A 380 20.80 -4.73 19.66
CA SER A 380 21.44 -3.57 18.98
C SER A 380 22.94 -3.73 18.76
N ILE A 381 23.59 -4.58 19.57
CA ILE A 381 25.05 -4.76 19.59
C ILE A 381 25.34 -6.26 19.59
N LEU A 382 26.21 -6.69 18.68
CA LEU A 382 26.76 -8.04 18.66
C LEU A 382 28.18 -8.02 19.26
N PRO A 383 28.41 -8.70 20.40
CA PRO A 383 29.73 -8.68 21.04
C PRO A 383 30.82 -9.37 20.21
N ALA A 384 32.05 -8.87 20.28
CA ALA A 384 33.21 -9.43 19.55
C ALA A 384 33.41 -10.95 19.73
N THR A 385 33.09 -11.49 20.90
CA THR A 385 33.20 -12.94 21.17
C THR A 385 32.16 -13.76 20.40
N ALA A 386 30.98 -13.19 20.14
CA ALA A 386 29.95 -13.85 19.34
C ALA A 386 30.33 -13.82 17.87
N VAL A 387 30.77 -12.65 17.37
CA VAL A 387 31.35 -12.45 16.02
C VAL A 387 32.37 -13.54 15.70
N ASN A 388 33.42 -13.68 16.52
CA ASN A 388 34.47 -14.67 16.27
C ASN A 388 33.96 -16.12 16.22
N ARG A 389 33.01 -16.49 17.09
CA ARG A 389 32.45 -17.85 17.13
C ARG A 389 31.66 -18.18 15.86
N ILE A 390 30.95 -17.20 15.30
CA ILE A 390 30.15 -17.37 14.08
C ILE A 390 31.10 -17.52 12.88
N SER A 391 32.06 -16.61 12.73
CA SER A 391 33.09 -16.68 11.67
C SER A 391 33.87 -17.99 11.70
N GLU A 392 34.29 -18.46 12.89
CA GLU A 392 34.97 -19.76 13.05
C GLU A 392 34.10 -20.94 12.59
N ARG A 393 32.78 -20.93 12.89
CA ARG A 393 31.85 -21.97 12.43
C ARG A 393 31.70 -21.94 10.91
N ILE A 394 31.54 -20.76 10.31
CA ILE A 394 31.40 -20.60 8.86
C ILE A 394 32.65 -21.09 8.12
N GLN A 395 33.84 -20.71 8.60
CA GLN A 395 35.10 -21.20 8.03
C GLN A 395 35.21 -22.73 8.09
N ALA A 396 34.79 -23.34 9.21
CA ALA A 396 34.77 -24.80 9.33
C ALA A 396 33.77 -25.46 8.36
N LEU A 397 32.60 -24.86 8.16
CA LEU A 397 31.61 -25.35 7.18
C LEU A 397 32.12 -25.21 5.75
N ASN A 398 32.71 -24.07 5.37
CA ASN A 398 33.26 -23.85 4.04
C ASN A 398 34.43 -24.79 3.71
N ALA A 399 35.27 -25.12 4.69
CA ALA A 399 36.32 -26.12 4.52
C ALA A 399 35.74 -27.52 4.20
N GLU A 400 34.63 -27.89 4.85
CA GLU A 400 33.96 -29.15 4.59
C GLU A 400 33.16 -29.14 3.28
N LEU A 401 32.58 -27.99 2.91
CA LEU A 401 31.93 -27.77 1.61
C LEU A 401 32.92 -28.04 0.47
N ALA A 402 34.12 -27.45 0.54
CA ALA A 402 35.15 -27.66 -0.48
C ALA A 402 35.60 -29.12 -0.57
N SER A 403 35.77 -29.80 0.58
CA SER A 403 36.09 -31.23 0.65
C SER A 403 34.99 -32.11 0.02
N LEU A 404 33.73 -31.78 0.26
CA LEU A 404 32.59 -32.50 -0.35
C LEU A 404 32.49 -32.24 -1.85
N ALA A 405 32.70 -31.00 -2.30
CA ALA A 405 32.70 -30.65 -3.71
C ALA A 405 33.80 -31.43 -4.47
N GLU A 406 35.03 -31.47 -3.94
CA GLU A 406 36.12 -32.26 -4.53
C GLU A 406 35.76 -33.75 -4.61
N LYS A 407 35.21 -34.32 -3.53
CA LYS A 407 34.80 -35.73 -3.48
C LYS A 407 33.75 -36.09 -4.53
N HIS A 408 32.85 -35.15 -4.85
CA HIS A 408 31.74 -35.36 -5.77
C HIS A 408 31.98 -34.78 -7.17
N ASP A 409 33.19 -34.28 -7.45
CA ASP A 409 33.58 -33.68 -8.73
C ASP A 409 32.69 -32.47 -9.11
N ALA A 410 32.43 -31.61 -8.12
CA ALA A 410 31.73 -30.33 -8.28
C ALA A 410 32.74 -29.16 -8.22
N LEU A 411 32.42 -28.07 -8.91
CA LEU A 411 33.19 -26.83 -8.84
C LEU A 411 32.82 -26.06 -7.56
N VAL A 412 33.78 -25.28 -7.05
CA VAL A 412 33.55 -24.38 -5.91
C VAL A 412 33.75 -22.95 -6.36
N PHE A 413 32.77 -22.11 -6.10
CA PHE A 413 32.89 -20.66 -6.20
C PHE A 413 33.07 -20.07 -4.79
N ASP A 414 34.20 -19.40 -4.56
CA ASP A 414 34.55 -18.81 -3.26
C ASP A 414 33.84 -17.45 -3.05
N LEU A 415 32.52 -17.52 -2.88
CA LEU A 415 31.69 -16.36 -2.56
C LEU A 415 32.09 -15.71 -1.23
N HIS A 416 32.54 -16.49 -0.25
CA HIS A 416 32.98 -16.00 1.05
C HIS A 416 34.22 -15.11 0.89
N GLY A 417 35.23 -15.61 0.17
CA GLY A 417 36.44 -14.85 -0.12
C GLY A 417 36.16 -13.59 -0.94
N LEU A 418 35.28 -13.67 -1.95
CA LEU A 418 34.88 -12.51 -2.75
C LEU A 418 34.27 -11.41 -1.89
N LEU A 419 33.27 -11.72 -1.06
CA LEU A 419 32.60 -10.72 -0.24
C LEU A 419 33.51 -10.15 0.84
N HIS A 420 34.41 -10.97 1.40
CA HIS A 420 35.42 -10.50 2.34
C HIS A 420 36.41 -9.52 1.68
N GLU A 421 36.87 -9.80 0.45
CA GLU A 421 37.72 -8.88 -0.31
C GLU A 421 37.04 -7.53 -0.55
N VAL A 422 35.76 -7.55 -0.90
CA VAL A 422 34.95 -6.34 -1.11
C VAL A 422 34.74 -5.58 0.19
N ALA A 423 34.55 -6.26 1.32
CA ALA A 423 34.42 -5.62 2.62
C ALA A 423 35.71 -4.89 3.04
N GLU A 424 36.88 -5.48 2.79
CA GLU A 424 38.17 -4.91 3.16
C GLU A 424 38.63 -3.78 2.21
N GLN A 425 38.37 -3.91 0.91
CA GLN A 425 38.96 -3.04 -0.12
C GLN A 425 37.93 -2.15 -0.84
N GLY A 426 36.65 -2.49 -0.77
CA GLY A 426 35.61 -1.91 -1.61
C GLY A 426 35.79 -2.26 -3.09
N ILE A 427 34.94 -1.69 -3.94
CA ILE A 427 35.00 -1.85 -5.40
C ILE A 427 35.02 -0.48 -6.06
N THR A 428 35.98 -0.26 -6.95
CA THR A 428 35.98 0.90 -7.85
C THR A 428 35.39 0.51 -9.19
N VAL A 429 34.33 1.20 -9.62
CA VAL A 429 33.78 1.02 -10.97
C VAL A 429 33.50 2.40 -11.58
N GLY A 430 34.08 2.65 -12.75
CA GLY A 430 34.12 3.99 -13.34
C GLY A 430 34.71 5.01 -12.36
N ALA A 431 33.90 5.98 -11.95
CA ALA A 431 34.27 7.02 -11.00
C ALA A 431 33.71 6.82 -9.57
N LYS A 432 32.91 5.76 -9.33
CA LYS A 432 32.31 5.47 -8.03
C LYS A 432 33.16 4.47 -7.25
N GLN A 433 33.26 4.70 -5.94
CA GLN A 433 33.79 3.74 -4.98
C GLN A 433 32.61 3.19 -4.17
N LEU A 434 32.43 1.88 -4.20
CA LEU A 434 31.48 1.17 -3.35
C LEU A 434 32.20 0.53 -2.17
N SER A 435 31.47 0.35 -1.06
CA SER A 435 31.93 -0.36 0.13
C SER A 435 30.79 -1.16 0.77
N CYS A 436 31.14 -2.12 1.61
CA CYS A 436 30.19 -2.88 2.42
C CYS A 436 29.62 -2.12 3.62
N ASP A 437 30.01 -0.86 3.85
CA ASP A 437 29.38 -0.02 4.88
C ASP A 437 27.88 0.16 4.60
N PHE A 438 27.08 0.33 5.65
CA PHE A 438 25.69 0.75 5.49
C PHE A 438 25.65 2.10 4.76
N LEU A 439 24.78 2.21 3.74
CA LEU A 439 24.73 3.32 2.76
C LEU A 439 25.99 3.45 1.87
N GLY A 440 26.85 2.44 1.84
CA GLY A 440 28.09 2.39 1.05
C GLY A 440 27.91 1.98 -0.42
N GLY A 441 26.67 1.77 -0.85
CA GLY A 441 26.31 1.52 -2.25
C GLY A 441 26.43 0.07 -2.73
N PHE A 442 26.71 -0.89 -1.84
CA PHE A 442 26.83 -2.32 -2.17
C PHE A 442 25.67 -3.17 -1.62
N TYR A 443 25.32 -2.98 -0.34
CA TYR A 443 24.19 -3.64 0.33
C TYR A 443 22.95 -2.74 0.36
N GLN A 444 21.78 -3.38 0.25
CA GLN A 444 20.44 -2.78 0.37
C GLN A 444 20.13 -2.32 1.81
N LEU A 445 18.93 -1.76 2.06
CA LEU A 445 18.54 -1.19 3.37
C LEU A 445 18.45 -2.22 4.49
N ASN A 446 18.23 -3.50 4.18
CA ASN A 446 18.31 -4.58 5.15
C ASN A 446 19.75 -4.92 5.55
N GLY A 447 20.76 -4.45 4.82
CA GLY A 447 22.17 -4.68 5.08
C GLY A 447 22.68 -6.11 4.89
N HIS A 448 21.84 -7.08 4.55
CA HIS A 448 22.21 -8.48 4.31
C HIS A 448 22.34 -8.83 2.81
N TYR A 449 21.46 -8.27 1.99
CA TYR A 449 21.33 -8.58 0.57
C TYR A 449 21.83 -7.43 -0.31
N LEU A 450 22.19 -7.78 -1.54
CA LEU A 450 23.01 -6.95 -2.41
C LEU A 450 22.16 -6.09 -3.35
N GLY A 451 22.67 -4.91 -3.69
CA GLY A 451 22.19 -4.19 -4.86
C GLY A 451 22.47 -4.95 -6.15
N LEU A 452 21.90 -4.50 -7.26
CA LEU A 452 22.15 -5.04 -8.60
C LEU A 452 23.65 -5.09 -8.94
N ALA A 453 24.43 -4.09 -8.51
CA ALA A 453 25.87 -4.06 -8.70
C ALA A 453 26.58 -5.20 -7.96
N GLY A 454 26.17 -5.51 -6.72
CA GLY A 454 26.72 -6.65 -5.98
C GLY A 454 26.37 -7.98 -6.61
N HIS A 455 25.13 -8.14 -7.10
CA HIS A 455 24.74 -9.31 -7.89
C HIS A 455 25.55 -9.47 -9.18
N ALA A 456 25.83 -8.35 -9.88
CA ALA A 456 26.65 -8.38 -11.10
C ALA A 456 28.11 -8.79 -10.82
N VAL A 457 28.67 -8.39 -9.66
CA VAL A 457 30.02 -8.81 -9.23
C VAL A 457 30.06 -10.32 -8.97
N ILE A 458 29.05 -10.87 -8.29
CA ILE A 458 28.93 -12.34 -8.09
C ILE A 458 28.77 -13.05 -9.44
N ALA A 459 27.92 -12.53 -10.33
CA ALA A 459 27.70 -13.10 -11.65
C ALA A 459 28.99 -13.15 -12.48
N ASN A 460 29.80 -12.09 -12.46
CA ASN A 460 31.07 -12.06 -13.16
C ASN A 460 32.05 -13.10 -12.61
N GLY A 461 32.16 -13.24 -11.29
CA GLY A 461 33.01 -14.28 -10.70
C GLY A 461 32.58 -15.70 -11.08
N LEU A 462 31.27 -15.96 -11.16
CA LEU A 462 30.74 -17.24 -11.62
C LEU A 462 31.03 -17.48 -13.11
N LEU A 463 30.86 -16.47 -13.96
CA LEU A 463 31.13 -16.56 -15.39
C LEU A 463 32.62 -16.79 -15.67
N GLU A 464 33.50 -16.14 -14.92
CA GLU A 464 34.95 -16.38 -14.98
C GLU A 464 35.30 -17.82 -14.59
N LEU A 465 34.75 -18.33 -13.49
CA LEU A 465 34.93 -19.73 -13.07
C LEU A 465 34.48 -20.71 -14.17
N LEU A 466 33.32 -20.47 -14.79
CA LEU A 466 32.79 -21.33 -15.85
C LEU A 466 33.62 -21.25 -17.14
N ASN A 467 34.05 -20.05 -17.54
CA ASN A 467 34.93 -19.84 -18.69
C ASN A 467 36.25 -20.62 -18.52
N ASP A 468 36.87 -20.52 -17.34
CA ASP A 468 38.13 -21.20 -17.03
C ASP A 468 37.96 -22.73 -16.95
N ALA A 469 36.89 -23.22 -16.32
CA ALA A 469 36.68 -24.65 -16.10
C ALA A 469 36.31 -25.41 -17.38
N PHE A 470 35.62 -24.76 -18.32
CA PHE A 470 35.04 -25.42 -19.49
C PHE A 470 35.59 -24.95 -20.85
N ASP A 471 36.58 -24.05 -20.87
CA ASP A 471 37.10 -23.41 -22.09
C ASP A 471 35.98 -22.67 -22.84
N ALA A 472 35.09 -22.02 -22.07
CA ALA A 472 33.97 -21.24 -22.58
C ALA A 472 34.36 -19.75 -22.74
N THR A 473 33.55 -18.99 -23.47
CA THR A 473 33.73 -17.53 -23.67
C THR A 473 32.43 -16.76 -23.46
N PHE A 474 31.81 -16.96 -22.31
CA PHE A 474 30.66 -16.16 -21.88
C PHE A 474 31.11 -14.71 -21.60
N PRO A 475 30.40 -13.71 -22.14
CA PRO A 475 30.65 -12.31 -21.81
C PRO A 475 30.37 -12.04 -20.33
N LEU A 476 31.13 -11.10 -19.75
CA LEU A 476 30.87 -10.61 -18.39
C LEU A 476 29.78 -9.53 -18.40
N VAL A 477 29.08 -9.39 -17.29
CA VAL A 477 28.13 -8.30 -17.03
C VAL A 477 28.88 -6.98 -16.97
N ASP A 478 28.36 -5.97 -17.67
CA ASP A 478 28.86 -4.60 -17.61
C ASP A 478 28.50 -3.96 -16.27
N LEU A 479 29.51 -3.79 -15.42
CA LEU A 479 29.34 -3.23 -14.08
C LEU A 479 28.96 -1.74 -14.11
N GLU A 480 29.41 -0.95 -15.10
CA GLU A 480 29.04 0.47 -15.20
C GLU A 480 27.54 0.63 -15.50
N VAL A 481 27.01 -0.22 -16.38
CA VAL A 481 25.57 -0.26 -16.68
C VAL A 481 24.78 -0.67 -15.44
N ALA A 482 25.16 -1.77 -14.79
CA ALA A 482 24.50 -2.25 -13.57
C ALA A 482 24.42 -1.15 -12.49
N LEU A 483 25.54 -0.46 -12.23
CA LEU A 483 25.60 0.63 -11.26
C LEU A 483 24.71 1.82 -11.61
N SER A 484 24.59 2.15 -12.90
CA SER A 484 23.81 3.33 -13.33
C SER A 484 22.31 3.16 -13.08
N THR A 485 21.84 1.92 -13.04
CA THR A 485 20.43 1.57 -12.79
C THR A 485 20.15 1.08 -11.38
N ASP A 486 21.20 0.84 -10.59
CA ASP A 486 21.09 0.34 -9.22
C ASP A 486 20.76 1.48 -8.23
N PRO A 487 19.57 1.45 -7.58
CA PRO A 487 19.16 2.46 -6.60
C PRO A 487 20.08 2.52 -5.38
N VAL A 488 20.71 1.41 -5.00
CA VAL A 488 21.57 1.30 -3.83
C VAL A 488 22.79 2.21 -3.99
N THR A 489 23.28 2.37 -5.23
CA THR A 489 24.41 3.25 -5.54
C THR A 489 24.11 4.74 -5.46
N ALA A 490 22.83 5.08 -5.26
CA ALA A 490 22.35 6.45 -5.06
C ALA A 490 22.05 6.74 -3.58
N TYR A 491 22.29 5.80 -2.66
CA TYR A 491 22.24 6.09 -1.23
C TYR A 491 23.28 7.16 -0.88
N GLN A 492 22.95 8.01 0.08
CA GLN A 492 23.86 9.06 0.56
C GLN A 492 23.95 8.95 2.07
N GLN A 493 25.18 8.83 2.55
CA GLN A 493 25.47 9.14 3.95
C GLN A 493 25.23 10.62 4.20
N ALA A 494 25.06 10.99 5.48
CA ALA A 494 25.00 12.40 5.84
C ALA A 494 26.27 13.12 5.35
N ASP A 495 26.20 14.43 5.19
CA ASP A 495 27.35 15.30 4.97
C ASP A 495 27.64 16.13 6.24
N GLY A 496 28.73 16.91 6.24
CA GLY A 496 29.05 17.83 7.33
C GLY A 496 30.03 17.26 8.37
N PRO A 497 30.35 18.05 9.42
CA PRO A 497 31.35 17.69 10.42
C PRO A 497 30.86 16.61 11.39
N ASP A 498 31.79 15.84 11.93
CA ASP A 498 31.49 14.85 12.97
C ASP A 498 31.32 15.52 14.35
N LEU A 499 30.44 14.95 15.18
CA LEU A 499 30.29 15.28 16.61
C LEU A 499 31.34 14.57 17.45
N ASP A 500 31.89 15.28 18.42
CA ASP A 500 32.70 14.69 19.49
C ASP A 500 31.96 14.62 20.84
N LEU A 501 32.64 14.07 21.85
CA LEU A 501 32.10 13.95 23.20
C LEU A 501 31.93 15.31 23.91
N ASP A 502 32.77 16.29 23.59
CA ASP A 502 32.72 17.62 24.19
C ASP A 502 31.51 18.38 23.62
N ASP A 503 31.21 18.23 22.34
CA ASP A 503 30.00 18.74 21.67
C ASP A 503 28.72 18.19 22.33
N LEU A 504 28.67 16.89 22.61
CA LEU A 504 27.54 16.25 23.31
C LEU A 504 27.35 16.76 24.74
N SER A 505 28.43 17.16 25.43
CA SER A 505 28.35 17.73 26.77
C SER A 505 27.85 19.19 26.81
N ALA A 506 28.03 19.92 25.71
CA ALA A 506 27.51 21.28 25.52
C ALA A 506 26.03 21.30 25.10
N LEU A 507 25.57 20.20 24.49
CA LEU A 507 24.18 19.92 24.17
C LEU A 507 23.45 19.47 25.45
N SER A 508 23.16 20.41 26.35
CA SER A 508 22.28 20.09 27.49
C SER A 508 20.93 19.59 26.96
N PRO A 509 20.32 18.56 27.58
CA PRO A 509 18.93 18.22 27.30
C PRO A 509 18.08 19.48 27.48
N ALA A 510 17.09 19.69 26.61
CA ALA A 510 15.98 20.53 27.03
C ALA A 510 15.45 19.93 28.35
N PRO A 511 15.16 20.72 29.39
CA PRO A 511 14.56 20.18 30.59
C PRO A 511 13.33 19.39 30.15
N SER A 512 13.31 18.10 30.45
CA SER A 512 12.10 17.30 30.33
C SER A 512 11.09 17.96 31.26
N GLU A 513 10.18 18.76 30.71
CA GLU A 513 8.94 19.00 31.43
C GLU A 513 8.35 17.61 31.65
N GLU A 514 8.19 17.22 32.92
CA GLU A 514 7.44 16.02 33.26
C GLU A 514 6.17 16.06 32.43
N ALA A 515 5.94 15.03 31.61
CA ALA A 515 4.70 14.88 30.87
C ALA A 515 3.57 15.19 31.88
N PRO A 516 2.75 16.23 31.65
CA PRO A 516 1.75 16.63 32.62
C PRO A 516 0.92 15.40 32.95
N ALA A 517 0.71 15.15 34.25
CA ALA A 517 -0.13 14.04 34.68
C ALA A 517 -1.41 14.06 33.85
N ILE A 518 -1.71 12.96 33.15
CA ILE A 518 -2.88 12.86 32.27
C ILE A 518 -4.09 13.34 33.07
N GLU A 519 -4.55 14.57 32.81
CA GLU A 519 -5.79 15.05 33.40
C GLU A 519 -6.88 14.08 32.93
N ALA A 520 -7.76 13.69 33.84
CA ALA A 520 -8.84 12.78 33.50
C ALA A 520 -9.69 13.41 32.38
N VAL A 521 -9.52 12.89 31.15
CA VAL A 521 -10.26 13.35 29.97
C VAL A 521 -11.75 13.15 30.25
N LYS A 522 -12.52 14.24 30.16
CA LYS A 522 -13.98 14.16 30.27
C LYS A 522 -14.54 13.59 28.97
N LEU A 523 -14.83 12.29 28.96
CA LEU A 523 -15.57 11.66 27.87
C LEU A 523 -17.02 12.12 27.90
N ILE A 524 -17.61 12.33 26.72
CA ILE A 524 -19.04 12.64 26.61
C ILE A 524 -19.82 11.32 26.70
N PRO A 525 -20.81 11.17 27.60
CA PRO A 525 -21.65 9.99 27.66
C PRO A 525 -22.33 9.71 26.31
N VAL A 526 -22.43 8.43 25.94
CA VAL A 526 -23.19 8.00 24.76
C VAL A 526 -24.68 8.05 25.10
N GLU A 527 -25.43 8.98 24.50
CA GLU A 527 -26.90 9.03 24.63
C GLU A 527 -27.59 8.02 23.71
N GLU A 528 -27.07 7.85 22.48
CA GLU A 528 -27.48 6.88 21.46
C GLU A 528 -26.23 6.35 20.75
N ASP A 529 -26.17 5.05 20.42
CA ASP A 529 -25.02 4.45 19.72
C ASP A 529 -24.97 5.02 18.29
N PRO A 530 -23.87 5.69 17.86
CA PRO A 530 -23.76 6.29 16.52
C PRO A 530 -23.98 5.28 15.37
N PHE A 531 -23.73 4.00 15.60
CA PHE A 531 -23.99 2.97 14.61
C PHE A 531 -25.46 2.56 14.51
N GLU A 532 -26.24 2.79 15.57
CA GLU A 532 -27.67 2.46 15.65
C GLU A 532 -28.57 3.65 15.32
N ALA A 533 -28.05 4.89 15.44
CA ALA A 533 -28.76 6.12 15.11
C ALA A 533 -29.28 6.10 13.65
N PRO A 534 -30.45 6.71 13.37
CA PRO A 534 -30.89 6.95 11.98
C PRO A 534 -29.80 7.69 11.21
N ALA A 535 -29.70 7.46 9.90
CA ALA A 535 -28.87 8.33 9.06
C ALA A 535 -29.42 9.77 9.21
N GLU A 536 -28.73 10.63 9.94
CA GLU A 536 -29.14 12.03 10.04
C GLU A 536 -28.89 12.65 8.67
N HIS A 537 -29.94 13.17 8.01
CA HIS A 537 -29.73 14.18 6.99
C HIS A 537 -29.02 15.33 7.68
N HIS A 538 -27.83 15.74 7.19
CA HIS A 538 -26.98 16.81 7.73
C HIS A 538 -27.80 18.10 7.97
N GLY A 539 -28.43 18.15 9.13
CA GLY A 539 -29.60 18.95 9.38
C GLY A 539 -29.82 18.99 10.87
N HIS A 540 -29.40 20.06 11.55
CA HIS A 540 -29.77 20.23 12.94
C HIS A 540 -31.30 20.23 13.07
N ALA A 541 -31.83 19.48 14.03
CA ALA A 541 -33.24 19.51 14.38
C ALA A 541 -33.74 20.92 14.81
N THR A 542 -32.80 21.82 15.12
CA THR A 542 -33.02 23.20 15.56
C THR A 542 -31.99 24.15 14.95
N ARG A 543 -32.46 25.30 14.45
CA ARG A 543 -31.63 26.39 13.92
C ARG A 543 -30.53 26.80 14.91
N LEU A 544 -29.29 26.90 14.45
CA LEU A 544 -28.15 27.38 15.23
C LEU A 544 -28.26 28.87 15.54
N THR A 545 -27.65 29.29 16.64
CA THR A 545 -27.52 30.69 17.03
C THR A 545 -26.05 31.08 17.16
N LEU A 546 -25.67 32.17 16.48
CA LEU A 546 -24.31 32.71 16.51
C LEU A 546 -23.99 33.28 17.91
N PRO A 547 -22.70 33.25 18.33
CA PRO A 547 -22.25 33.78 19.61
C PRO A 547 -22.48 35.30 19.73
N GLU A 548 -22.57 35.78 20.97
CA GLU A 548 -22.69 37.22 21.26
C GLU A 548 -21.45 37.96 20.75
N GLY A 549 -21.67 39.01 19.93
CA GLY A 549 -20.57 39.78 19.33
C GLY A 549 -19.98 39.19 18.04
N LEU A 550 -20.53 38.06 17.55
CA LEU A 550 -20.10 37.37 16.33
C LEU A 550 -18.65 36.87 16.36
N GLU A 551 -18.05 36.76 17.54
CA GLU A 551 -16.69 36.27 17.72
C GLU A 551 -16.64 35.35 18.93
N GLN A 552 -15.84 34.29 18.85
CA GLN A 552 -15.58 33.40 19.98
C GLN A 552 -14.15 32.87 19.92
N THR A 553 -13.58 32.60 21.10
CA THR A 553 -12.32 31.89 21.24
C THR A 553 -12.55 30.70 22.15
N LEU A 554 -12.24 29.51 21.65
CA LEU A 554 -12.48 28.26 22.36
C LEU A 554 -11.18 27.46 22.48
N PRO A 555 -10.92 26.82 23.63
CA PRO A 555 -9.81 25.90 23.76
C PRO A 555 -10.09 24.63 22.93
N LEU A 556 -9.05 24.10 22.30
CA LEU A 556 -9.12 22.78 21.68
C LEU A 556 -9.20 21.69 22.75
N CYS A 557 -9.91 20.62 22.45
CA CYS A 557 -9.79 19.39 23.21
C CYS A 557 -8.58 18.62 22.67
N LYS A 558 -7.48 18.63 23.43
CA LYS A 558 -6.25 17.92 23.07
C LYS A 558 -6.48 16.45 22.71
N ALA A 559 -7.29 15.74 23.49
CA ALA A 559 -7.60 14.32 23.26
C ALA A 559 -8.42 14.04 21.97
N ALA A 560 -8.97 15.06 21.31
CA ALA A 560 -9.74 14.96 20.07
C ALA A 560 -9.14 15.79 18.92
N SER A 561 -7.99 16.42 19.13
CA SER A 561 -7.33 17.26 18.14
C SER A 561 -5.91 16.75 17.87
N TYR A 562 -5.56 16.58 16.60
CA TYR A 562 -4.24 16.15 16.16
C TYR A 562 -3.96 16.65 14.74
N TYR A 563 -2.69 16.68 14.36
CA TYR A 563 -2.29 16.77 12.96
C TYR A 563 -1.23 15.73 12.67
N GLY A 564 -1.08 15.41 11.39
CA GLY A 564 -0.22 14.33 10.99
C GLY A 564 0.08 14.28 9.51
N ASP A 565 0.82 13.24 9.16
CA ASP A 565 1.11 12.85 7.79
C ASP A 565 1.21 11.32 7.73
N ALA A 566 0.81 10.75 6.60
CA ALA A 566 0.96 9.34 6.27
C ALA A 566 1.79 9.21 4.99
N ILE A 567 3.11 9.35 5.14
CA ILE A 567 4.02 9.49 4.00
C ILE A 567 4.20 8.13 3.32
N ARG A 568 3.89 8.10 2.02
CA ARG A 568 4.15 6.95 1.17
C ARG A 568 5.59 7.00 0.65
N ALA A 569 6.51 6.40 1.39
CA ALA A 569 7.93 6.35 1.01
C ALA A 569 8.18 5.26 -0.06
N VAL A 570 8.38 5.67 -1.31
CA VAL A 570 8.61 4.76 -2.45
C VAL A 570 9.71 5.25 -3.36
N ASN A 571 10.30 4.32 -4.10
CA ASN A 571 11.24 4.61 -5.17
C ASN A 571 10.79 3.96 -6.49
N CYS A 572 9.86 4.64 -7.17
CA CYS A 572 9.30 4.23 -8.45
C CYS A 572 10.37 4.18 -9.54
N ARG A 573 10.31 3.15 -10.40
CA ARG A 573 11.27 2.93 -11.49
C ARG A 573 10.94 3.67 -12.77
N THR A 574 9.68 4.06 -12.93
CA THR A 574 9.21 4.77 -14.12
C THR A 574 8.79 6.19 -13.77
N ASP A 575 9.02 7.12 -14.68
CA ASP A 575 8.58 8.52 -14.52
C ASP A 575 7.05 8.62 -14.42
N ALA A 576 6.31 7.72 -15.07
CA ALA A 576 4.85 7.69 -15.01
C ALA A 576 4.37 7.41 -13.58
N GLU A 577 4.90 6.37 -12.94
CA GLU A 577 4.57 6.04 -11.56
C GLU A 577 5.13 7.06 -10.57
N GLY A 578 6.34 7.56 -10.81
CA GLY A 578 7.02 8.51 -9.94
C GLY A 578 6.34 9.87 -9.85
N LYS A 579 5.58 10.29 -10.86
CA LYS A 579 4.83 11.57 -10.81
C LYS A 579 3.76 11.59 -9.73
N PHE A 580 3.05 10.48 -9.54
CA PHE A 580 1.93 10.37 -8.61
C PHE A 580 2.20 9.43 -7.43
N GLY A 581 3.40 8.85 -7.38
CA GLY A 581 3.74 7.86 -6.36
C GLY A 581 2.90 6.60 -6.45
N SER A 582 2.59 6.12 -7.67
CA SER A 582 1.73 4.96 -7.87
C SER A 582 2.49 3.62 -8.03
N GLY A 583 3.79 3.60 -7.75
CA GLY A 583 4.60 2.38 -7.81
C GLY A 583 4.21 1.36 -6.74
N ARG A 584 4.39 0.07 -6.99
CA ARG A 584 3.93 -1.04 -6.12
C ARG A 584 4.67 -1.16 -4.78
N GLU A 585 5.97 -0.85 -4.74
CA GLU A 585 6.85 -1.19 -3.62
C GLU A 585 7.03 -0.04 -2.62
N LEU A 586 6.80 -0.33 -1.34
CA LEU A 586 7.05 0.58 -0.21
C LEU A 586 8.43 0.30 0.39
N LEU A 587 9.23 1.34 0.62
CA LEU A 587 10.59 1.20 1.14
C LEU A 587 10.64 0.59 2.56
N PHE A 588 9.59 0.77 3.37
CA PHE A 588 9.58 0.37 4.79
C PHE A 588 8.32 -0.41 5.20
N GLY A 589 7.71 -1.15 4.26
CA GLY A 589 6.62 -2.09 4.54
C GLY A 589 5.24 -1.48 4.81
N GLY A 590 5.15 -0.15 4.88
CA GLY A 590 3.93 0.59 5.14
C GLY A 590 4.14 2.09 4.98
N LEU A 591 3.13 2.87 5.34
CA LEU A 591 3.21 4.33 5.42
C LEU A 591 4.08 4.76 6.60
N ALA A 592 4.86 5.84 6.45
CA ALA A 592 5.50 6.48 7.59
C ALA A 592 4.49 7.44 8.25
N MET A 593 3.99 7.10 9.44
CA MET A 593 2.85 7.78 10.06
C MET A 593 3.23 8.55 11.33
N LEU A 594 2.55 9.67 11.56
CA LEU A 594 2.67 10.54 12.73
C LEU A 594 1.35 11.26 12.97
N ASP A 595 0.74 11.16 14.16
CA ASP A 595 -0.47 11.91 14.55
C ASP A 595 -0.24 12.62 15.89
N SER A 596 0.31 13.83 15.85
CA SER A 596 0.67 14.60 17.04
C SER A 596 -0.54 15.34 17.61
N HIS A 597 -0.85 15.12 18.89
CA HIS A 597 -1.98 15.74 19.58
C HIS A 597 -1.75 17.24 19.85
N LEU A 598 -2.74 18.06 19.48
CA LEU A 598 -2.65 19.52 19.48
C LEU A 598 -3.28 20.15 20.73
N ASP A 599 -2.56 21.07 21.34
CA ASP A 599 -3.04 21.98 22.39
C ASP A 599 -3.05 23.43 21.89
N GLY A 600 -4.02 24.22 22.37
CA GLY A 600 -4.15 25.63 21.98
C GLY A 600 -5.60 26.09 21.90
N HIS A 601 -5.83 27.15 21.15
CA HIS A 601 -7.15 27.77 20.98
C HIS A 601 -7.44 28.02 19.51
N VAL A 602 -8.72 27.95 19.16
CA VAL A 602 -9.24 28.44 17.88
C VAL A 602 -10.02 29.72 18.13
N HIS A 603 -9.75 30.74 17.33
CA HIS A 603 -10.54 31.97 17.27
C HIS A 603 -11.41 31.93 16.02
N ILE A 604 -12.71 32.14 16.19
CA ILE A 604 -13.69 32.07 15.10
C ILE A 604 -14.45 33.39 15.08
N LYS A 605 -14.49 34.01 13.91
CA LYS A 605 -15.23 35.23 13.64
C LYS A 605 -16.30 34.98 12.60
N PHE A 606 -17.51 35.41 12.88
CA PHE A 606 -18.67 35.27 12.02
C PHE A 606 -19.05 36.62 11.41
N SER A 607 -19.58 36.58 10.20
CA SER A 607 -20.25 37.73 9.58
C SER A 607 -21.73 37.78 10.00
N GLU A 608 -22.39 38.93 9.76
CA GLU A 608 -23.85 38.98 9.92
C GLU A 608 -24.52 38.03 8.91
N PRO A 609 -25.48 37.20 9.33
CA PRO A 609 -26.08 36.20 8.44
C PRO A 609 -26.98 36.84 7.38
N VAL A 610 -26.90 36.36 6.15
CA VAL A 610 -27.77 36.71 5.02
C VAL A 610 -28.45 35.42 4.54
N ASP A 611 -29.80 35.41 4.54
CA ASP A 611 -30.60 34.23 4.19
C ASP A 611 -30.16 32.95 4.94
N ASP A 612 -29.95 33.10 6.25
CA ASP A 612 -29.44 32.07 7.17
C ASP A 612 -27.99 31.62 6.93
N ILE A 613 -27.27 32.16 5.95
CA ILE A 613 -25.86 31.85 5.71
C ILE A 613 -24.97 32.89 6.39
N SER A 614 -24.03 32.42 7.21
CA SER A 614 -23.01 33.23 7.86
C SER A 614 -21.61 32.78 7.42
N HIS A 615 -20.86 33.68 6.79
CA HIS A 615 -19.42 33.47 6.57
C HIS A 615 -18.67 33.43 7.90
N PHE A 616 -17.66 32.58 8.02
CA PHE A 616 -16.78 32.53 9.18
C PHE A 616 -15.30 32.48 8.78
N GLU A 617 -14.46 33.11 9.60
CA GLU A 617 -12.99 33.08 9.52
C GLU A 617 -12.45 32.40 10.78
N ILE A 618 -11.41 31.58 10.63
CA ILE A 618 -10.74 30.86 11.72
C ILE A 618 -9.26 31.19 11.74
N SER A 619 -8.72 31.38 12.95
CA SER A 619 -7.30 31.57 13.22
C SER A 619 -6.88 30.78 14.46
N VAL A 620 -5.66 30.22 14.43
CA VAL A 620 -5.03 29.59 15.60
C VAL A 620 -4.10 30.55 16.38
N GLY A 621 -4.03 31.82 15.97
CA GLY A 621 -3.38 32.90 16.72
C GLY A 621 -1.87 32.69 16.90
N GLU A 622 -1.43 32.43 18.14
CA GLU A 622 -0.01 32.16 18.46
C GLU A 622 0.48 30.79 17.95
N GLY A 623 -0.42 29.97 17.40
CA GLY A 623 -0.15 28.62 16.94
C GLY A 623 -0.62 27.54 17.93
N LEU A 624 -0.75 26.33 17.42
CA LEU A 624 -1.05 25.12 18.19
C LEU A 624 0.25 24.36 18.44
N VAL A 625 0.37 23.78 19.63
CA VAL A 625 1.55 23.00 20.05
C VAL A 625 1.17 21.52 20.06
N GLY A 626 1.95 20.71 19.37
CA GLY A 626 1.79 19.26 19.29
C GLY A 626 2.69 18.51 20.27
N ASP A 627 2.31 17.27 20.60
CA ASP A 627 3.15 16.34 21.34
C ASP A 627 4.34 15.84 20.50
N ASP A 628 5.54 15.79 21.09
CA ASP A 628 6.72 15.18 20.50
C ASP A 628 6.60 13.65 20.44
N GLY A 629 7.18 13.03 19.39
CA GLY A 629 7.19 11.58 19.25
C GLY A 629 8.03 11.10 18.09
N LEU A 630 7.63 9.97 17.50
CA LEU A 630 8.31 9.33 16.38
C LEU A 630 7.36 9.25 15.18
N MET A 631 7.89 9.54 14.01
CA MET A 631 7.31 9.07 12.74
C MET A 631 7.89 7.69 12.45
N THR A 632 7.04 6.69 12.25
CA THR A 632 7.48 5.30 12.04
C THR A 632 6.76 4.63 10.88
N ALA A 633 7.43 3.64 10.29
CA ALA A 633 6.81 2.65 9.42
C ALA A 633 6.97 1.24 10.04
N PRO A 634 6.26 0.22 9.53
CA PRO A 634 6.27 -1.12 10.13
C PRO A 634 7.65 -1.78 10.14
N TYR A 635 8.39 -1.69 9.04
CA TYR A 635 9.81 -2.07 9.04
C TYR A 635 10.68 -0.93 9.56
N LEU A 636 11.96 -1.23 9.79
CA LEU A 636 13.14 -0.40 10.10
C LEU A 636 13.00 1.13 10.39
N PHE A 637 12.20 1.86 9.62
CA PHE A 637 12.12 3.32 9.67
C PHE A 637 11.50 3.86 10.97
N LYS A 638 12.27 4.75 11.59
CA LYS A 638 11.84 5.65 12.66
C LYS A 638 12.60 6.97 12.54
N LEU A 639 11.92 8.08 12.80
CA LEU A 639 12.52 9.41 12.80
C LEU A 639 11.87 10.29 13.87
N PRO A 640 12.64 10.96 14.75
CA PRO A 640 12.08 11.87 15.74
C PRO A 640 11.33 13.04 15.09
N ALA A 641 10.08 13.21 15.50
CA ALA A 641 9.23 14.35 15.18
C ALA A 641 9.07 15.17 16.45
N GLN A 642 9.90 16.21 16.59
CA GLN A 642 9.92 17.14 17.72
C GLN A 642 9.47 18.52 17.28
N GLN A 643 9.10 19.35 18.26
CA GLN A 643 8.63 20.72 18.05
C GLN A 643 7.39 20.77 17.15
N ASN A 644 6.53 19.75 17.30
CA ASN A 644 5.29 19.65 16.54
C ASN A 644 4.46 20.92 16.74
N SER A 645 4.08 21.55 15.63
CA SER A 645 3.28 22.77 15.70
C SER A 645 2.49 23.01 14.41
N VAL A 646 1.36 23.69 14.58
CA VAL A 646 0.50 24.15 13.50
C VAL A 646 0.29 25.65 13.67
N SER A 647 0.48 26.41 12.61
CA SER A 647 0.27 27.87 12.62
C SER A 647 -0.52 28.32 11.40
N ASP A 648 -1.18 29.48 11.51
CA ASP A 648 -1.83 30.13 10.38
C ASP A 648 -0.77 30.52 9.33
N ASP A 649 -1.18 30.58 8.06
CA ASP A 649 -0.39 31.24 7.04
C ASP A 649 -0.65 32.76 7.07
N GLY A 650 0.40 33.57 6.97
CA GLY A 650 0.27 35.03 7.07
C GLY A 650 -0.45 35.69 5.89
N ASP A 651 -0.54 35.00 4.75
CA ASP A 651 -1.12 35.51 3.50
C ASP A 651 -2.51 34.91 3.19
N MET A 652 -2.94 33.87 3.92
CA MET A 652 -4.24 33.21 3.73
C MET A 652 -5.05 33.11 5.02
N ILE A 653 -6.36 33.28 4.91
CA ILE A 653 -7.29 33.23 6.04
C ILE A 653 -8.15 31.98 5.88
N SER A 654 -8.07 31.07 6.86
CA SER A 654 -8.91 29.87 6.87
C SER A 654 -10.37 30.26 7.08
N SER A 655 -11.29 29.78 6.25
CA SER A 655 -12.68 30.25 6.24
C SER A 655 -13.69 29.25 5.65
N GLY A 656 -14.97 29.57 5.80
CA GLY A 656 -16.08 28.84 5.17
C GLY A 656 -17.43 29.51 5.42
N ASP A 657 -18.51 28.86 4.97
CA ASP A 657 -19.88 29.37 5.11
C ASP A 657 -20.75 28.39 5.89
N LEU A 658 -21.38 28.87 6.97
CA LEU A 658 -22.30 28.11 7.82
C LEU A 658 -23.75 28.48 7.51
N ASN A 659 -24.56 27.50 7.14
CA ASN A 659 -26.02 27.64 7.08
C ASN A 659 -26.61 27.41 8.47
N LEU A 660 -27.15 28.46 9.09
CA LEU A 660 -27.71 28.41 10.45
C LEU A 660 -28.99 27.57 10.54
N ALA A 661 -29.72 27.40 9.45
CA ALA A 661 -30.96 26.63 9.44
C ALA A 661 -30.70 25.12 9.39
N THR A 662 -29.73 24.70 8.59
CA THR A 662 -29.38 23.28 8.39
C THR A 662 -28.19 22.83 9.23
N GLY A 663 -27.26 23.73 9.57
CA GLY A 663 -25.95 23.38 10.13
C GLY A 663 -24.90 23.00 9.10
N GLU A 664 -25.28 22.98 7.83
CA GLU A 664 -24.38 22.63 6.73
C GLU A 664 -23.26 23.66 6.63
N VAL A 665 -22.02 23.17 6.45
CA VAL A 665 -20.86 24.00 6.22
C VAL A 665 -20.33 23.75 4.81
N THR A 666 -20.12 24.82 4.05
CA THR A 666 -19.66 24.78 2.65
C THR A 666 -18.55 25.79 2.40
N ASN A 667 -17.99 25.80 1.20
CA ASN A 667 -16.97 26.76 0.75
C ASN A 667 -15.74 26.82 1.67
N LEU A 668 -15.30 25.66 2.16
CA LEU A 668 -14.15 25.53 3.04
C LEU A 668 -12.85 25.81 2.28
N ASP A 669 -12.04 26.72 2.81
CA ASP A 669 -10.68 27.00 2.36
C ASP A 669 -9.81 27.21 3.60
N PHE A 670 -9.02 26.19 3.95
CA PHE A 670 -8.17 26.19 5.15
C PHE A 670 -6.72 26.08 4.74
N ALA A 671 -5.85 26.85 5.40
CA ALA A 671 -4.42 26.84 5.13
C ALA A 671 -3.63 26.85 6.44
N PHE A 672 -2.73 25.88 6.58
CA PHE A 672 -1.91 25.73 7.78
C PHE A 672 -0.44 25.50 7.44
N ARG A 673 0.45 26.00 8.30
CA ARG A 673 1.87 25.63 8.29
C ARG A 673 2.13 24.59 9.35
N PHE A 674 2.49 23.39 8.91
CA PHE A 674 2.94 22.31 9.77
C PHE A 674 4.46 22.40 9.96
N PHE A 675 4.91 22.20 11.19
CA PHE A 675 6.33 22.11 11.49
C PHE A 675 6.60 20.99 12.48
N ASN A 676 7.59 20.17 12.14
CA ASN A 676 8.27 19.26 13.05
C ASN A 676 9.64 18.88 12.45
N THR A 677 10.52 18.30 13.27
CA THR A 677 11.87 17.92 12.85
C THR A 677 11.92 16.82 11.78
N ALA A 678 10.90 15.96 11.68
CA ALA A 678 10.85 14.91 10.66
C ALA A 678 10.53 15.48 9.26
N LEU A 679 9.52 16.36 9.17
CA LEU A 679 9.22 17.11 7.94
C LEU A 679 10.38 18.03 7.56
N LEU A 680 11.06 18.65 8.54
CA LEU A 680 12.27 19.42 8.29
C LEU A 680 13.36 18.57 7.63
N ALA A 681 13.59 17.33 8.10
CA ALA A 681 14.56 16.43 7.48
C ALA A 681 14.23 16.15 6.01
N LEU A 682 12.94 15.93 5.69
CA LEU A 682 12.48 15.73 4.33
C LEU A 682 12.74 16.97 3.47
N VAL A 683 12.42 18.18 3.97
CA VAL A 683 12.71 19.45 3.29
C VAL A 683 14.22 19.65 3.09
N ARG A 684 15.05 19.28 4.06
CA ARG A 684 16.52 19.42 3.98
C ARG A 684 17.14 18.53 2.91
N CYS A 685 16.62 17.31 2.74
CA CYS A 685 17.03 16.41 1.67
C CYS A 685 16.55 16.84 0.28
N ASN A 686 15.60 17.78 0.20
CA ASN A 686 14.95 18.20 -1.04
C ASN A 686 14.95 19.74 -1.15
N PRO A 687 16.05 20.39 -1.55
CA PRO A 687 16.19 21.85 -1.52
C PRO A 687 15.17 22.66 -2.36
N LYS A 688 14.49 22.00 -3.31
CA LYS A 688 13.41 22.59 -4.12
C LYS A 688 12.02 22.49 -3.49
N PHE A 689 11.92 22.03 -2.24
CA PHE A 689 10.63 21.91 -1.56
C PHE A 689 9.88 23.25 -1.58
N PRO A 690 8.61 23.27 -2.03
CA PRO A 690 7.86 24.52 -2.13
C PRO A 690 7.57 25.08 -0.73
N ASP A 691 7.88 26.36 -0.52
CA ASP A 691 7.53 27.08 0.70
C ASP A 691 6.10 27.64 0.59
N VAL A 692 5.13 26.74 0.64
CA VAL A 692 3.70 27.04 0.62
C VAL A 692 3.02 26.36 1.81
N PRO A 693 1.96 26.94 2.38
CA PRO A 693 1.20 26.26 3.41
C PRO A 693 0.45 25.07 2.83
N ILE A 694 0.06 24.16 3.72
CA ILE A 694 -0.75 22.99 3.39
C ILE A 694 -2.21 23.44 3.36
N GLN A 695 -2.86 23.25 2.22
CA GLN A 695 -4.23 23.67 1.98
C GLN A 695 -5.21 22.51 2.12
N PHE A 696 -6.42 22.81 2.60
CA PHE A 696 -7.53 21.87 2.77
C PHE A 696 -8.84 22.50 2.26
N PRO A 697 -9.46 21.95 1.19
CA PRO A 697 -8.94 20.87 0.36
C PRO A 697 -7.79 21.40 -0.54
N GLY A 698 -6.64 20.72 -0.57
CA GLY A 698 -5.51 21.11 -1.42
C GLY A 698 -5.71 20.74 -2.90
N MET A 699 -4.62 20.38 -3.61
CA MET A 699 -4.70 19.99 -5.04
C MET A 699 -5.65 18.79 -5.27
N TYR A 700 -5.55 17.80 -4.39
CA TYR A 700 -6.45 16.68 -4.23
C TYR A 700 -6.57 16.42 -2.73
N GLY A 701 -7.78 16.25 -2.23
CA GLY A 701 -8.02 16.15 -0.79
C GLY A 701 -9.45 16.49 -0.42
N SER A 702 -9.66 16.60 0.88
CA SER A 702 -10.97 16.72 1.49
C SER A 702 -10.96 17.70 2.64
N ALA A 703 -12.07 18.40 2.85
CA ALA A 703 -12.27 19.23 4.03
C ALA A 703 -13.73 19.12 4.48
N SER A 704 -13.94 18.97 5.79
CA SER A 704 -15.25 18.99 6.40
C SER A 704 -15.18 19.79 7.71
N ALA A 705 -16.27 20.48 8.02
CA ALA A 705 -16.39 21.25 9.26
C ALA A 705 -17.82 21.14 9.80
N ARG A 706 -17.96 21.26 11.12
CA ARG A 706 -19.24 21.21 11.81
C ARG A 706 -19.25 22.16 12.99
N PHE A 707 -20.40 22.80 13.19
CA PHE A 707 -20.70 23.59 14.38
C PHE A 707 -21.81 22.91 15.20
N ASP A 708 -21.65 22.81 16.51
CA ASP A 708 -22.69 22.32 17.42
C ASP A 708 -23.09 23.40 18.44
N GLN A 709 -24.39 23.56 18.69
CA GLN A 709 -24.87 24.53 19.67
C GLN A 709 -24.47 24.15 21.11
N ARG A 710 -23.80 25.06 21.81
CA ARG A 710 -23.51 24.92 23.25
C ARG A 710 -24.59 25.57 24.12
N PRO A 711 -24.77 25.09 25.37
CA PRO A 711 -25.68 25.71 26.34
C PRO A 711 -25.33 27.15 26.73
N ASP A 712 -24.07 27.56 26.55
CA ASP A 712 -23.59 28.91 26.85
C ASP A 712 -23.80 29.90 25.69
N GLY A 713 -24.37 29.47 24.57
CA GLY A 713 -24.63 30.28 23.39
C GLY A 713 -23.48 30.33 22.39
N ASN A 714 -22.31 29.78 22.72
CA ASN A 714 -21.22 29.57 21.76
C ASN A 714 -21.50 28.35 20.87
N LEU A 715 -20.67 28.17 19.85
CA LEU A 715 -20.72 27.02 18.94
C LEU A 715 -19.46 26.18 19.12
N ASP A 716 -19.58 24.90 19.50
CA ASP A 716 -18.44 23.99 19.41
C ASP A 716 -18.06 23.79 17.94
N PHE A 717 -16.77 23.66 17.66
CA PHE A 717 -16.23 23.55 16.32
C PHE A 717 -15.46 22.24 16.15
N THR A 718 -15.74 21.54 15.06
CA THR A 718 -14.99 20.37 14.60
C THR A 718 -14.57 20.59 13.15
N PHE A 719 -13.32 20.30 12.82
CA PHE A 719 -12.77 20.34 11.46
C PHE A 719 -11.93 19.10 11.19
N GLN A 720 -12.02 18.60 9.98
CA GLN A 720 -11.17 17.53 9.46
C GLN A 720 -10.74 17.89 8.04
N GLY A 721 -9.44 17.80 7.78
CA GLY A 721 -8.86 18.04 6.47
C GLY A 721 -7.85 16.96 6.11
N THR A 722 -7.86 16.55 4.85
CA THR A 722 -6.84 15.68 4.23
C THR A 722 -6.36 16.31 2.92
N THR A 723 -5.10 16.09 2.56
CA THR A 723 -4.60 16.48 1.24
C THR A 723 -3.52 15.54 0.74
N PHE A 724 -3.30 15.57 -0.56
CA PHE A 724 -2.33 14.78 -1.29
C PHE A 724 -1.26 15.68 -1.91
N ILE A 725 0.01 15.40 -1.63
CA ILE A 725 1.14 16.15 -2.20
C ILE A 725 2.11 15.17 -2.88
N PRO A 726 2.07 15.04 -4.22
CA PRO A 726 2.99 14.20 -4.96
C PRO A 726 4.34 14.89 -5.19
N LEU A 727 5.39 14.50 -4.45
CA LEU A 727 6.70 15.17 -4.54
C LEU A 727 7.37 15.02 -5.90
N GLY A 728 7.14 13.90 -6.60
CA GLY A 728 7.68 13.68 -7.94
C GLY A 728 7.18 14.70 -8.97
N MET A 729 5.96 15.20 -8.79
CA MET A 729 5.43 16.32 -9.57
C MET A 729 5.86 17.67 -9.00
N ALA A 730 5.88 17.82 -7.67
CA ALA A 730 6.10 19.10 -7.02
C ALA A 730 7.55 19.63 -7.12
N LEU A 731 8.55 18.73 -7.16
CA LEU A 731 9.97 19.12 -7.00
C LEU A 731 10.75 19.24 -8.32
N GLU A 732 10.30 18.60 -9.41
CA GLU A 732 11.03 18.49 -10.71
C GLU A 732 12.52 18.06 -10.58
N ASP A 733 12.91 17.48 -9.44
CA ASP A 733 14.22 16.92 -9.12
C ASP A 733 14.04 15.52 -8.54
N PRO A 734 15.07 14.64 -8.59
CA PRO A 734 15.02 13.34 -7.94
C PRO A 734 14.73 13.49 -6.44
N VAL A 735 13.57 12.98 -6.03
CA VAL A 735 13.11 13.04 -4.65
C VAL A 735 13.97 12.14 -3.76
N ARG A 736 14.29 12.62 -2.56
CA ARG A 736 15.10 11.94 -1.56
C ARG A 736 14.31 11.73 -0.28
N PHE A 737 14.42 10.55 0.32
CA PHE A 737 13.79 10.25 1.60
C PHE A 737 14.85 10.25 2.72
N PRO A 738 14.65 10.99 3.82
CA PRO A 738 15.64 11.13 4.89
C PRO A 738 15.73 9.86 5.76
N LEU A 739 16.91 9.60 6.30
CA LEU A 739 17.16 8.60 7.35
C LEU A 739 17.56 9.32 8.67
N PRO A 740 17.47 8.67 9.85
CA PRO A 740 17.75 9.31 11.13
C PRO A 740 19.26 9.51 11.43
N PHE A 741 20.08 9.76 10.40
CA PHE A 741 21.51 10.04 10.55
C PHE A 741 21.81 11.43 10.03
N CYS A 742 22.48 12.24 10.84
CA CYS A 742 22.55 13.67 10.61
C CYS A 742 23.78 14.27 11.27
N SER A 743 24.46 15.17 10.58
CA SER A 743 25.52 16.00 11.20
C SER A 743 24.93 17.15 12.04
N PRO A 744 25.75 17.85 12.84
CA PRO A 744 25.33 19.06 13.54
C PRO A 744 24.79 20.17 12.63
N ALA A 745 25.13 20.13 11.33
CA ALA A 745 24.68 21.09 10.34
C ALA A 745 23.26 20.80 9.80
N LEU A 746 22.59 19.74 10.29
CA LEU A 746 21.29 19.27 9.79
C LEU A 746 21.34 18.78 8.33
N GLU A 747 22.47 18.17 7.95
CA GLU A 747 22.64 17.45 6.70
C GLU A 747 22.36 15.97 6.96
N TYR A 748 21.30 15.44 6.36
CA TYR A 748 20.78 14.10 6.63
C TYR A 748 21.27 13.09 5.61
N ALA A 749 21.52 11.87 6.08
CA ALA A 749 21.59 10.71 5.21
C ALA A 749 20.24 10.50 4.51
N SER A 750 20.27 9.99 3.29
CA SER A 750 19.05 9.81 2.50
C SER A 750 19.15 8.66 1.50
N VAL A 751 17.99 8.21 1.05
CA VAL A 751 17.80 7.20 0.01
C VAL A 751 16.95 7.75 -1.13
N PRO A 752 17.02 7.19 -2.34
CA PRO A 752 16.11 7.53 -3.42
C PRO A 752 14.66 7.35 -2.97
N GLY A 753 13.84 8.37 -3.22
CA GLY A 753 12.43 8.40 -2.87
C GLY A 753 11.56 8.85 -4.03
N HIS A 754 11.94 8.50 -5.27
CA HIS A 754 11.20 8.91 -6.47
C HIS A 754 9.75 8.41 -6.40
N GLY A 755 8.78 9.33 -6.46
CA GLY A 755 7.38 9.01 -6.21
C GLY A 755 6.93 9.04 -4.76
N THR A 756 7.75 9.54 -3.83
CA THR A 756 7.27 9.80 -2.47
C THR A 756 6.09 10.78 -2.49
N THR A 757 5.02 10.47 -1.78
CA THR A 757 3.82 11.33 -1.64
C THR A 757 3.53 11.58 -0.18
N LEU A 758 3.20 12.82 0.17
CA LEU A 758 2.71 13.17 1.50
C LEU A 758 1.18 13.11 1.49
N HIS A 759 0.62 12.74 2.64
CA HIS A 759 -0.81 12.72 2.92
C HIS A 759 -1.08 13.49 4.23
N PRO A 760 -0.82 14.82 4.25
CA PRO A 760 -1.04 15.61 5.44
C PRO A 760 -2.51 15.60 5.82
N HIS A 761 -2.77 15.52 7.11
CA HIS A 761 -4.11 15.53 7.64
C HIS A 761 -4.16 16.27 8.98
N ILE A 762 -5.33 16.79 9.31
CA ILE A 762 -5.56 17.52 10.55
C ILE A 762 -6.99 17.32 11.02
N GLN A 763 -7.13 17.17 12.33
CA GLN A 763 -8.40 17.14 13.02
C GLN A 763 -8.38 18.11 14.19
N LEU A 764 -9.30 19.06 14.20
CA LEU A 764 -9.46 20.04 15.27
C LEU A 764 -10.84 19.85 15.89
N SER A 765 -10.91 19.80 17.21
CA SER A 765 -12.19 19.73 17.91
C SER A 765 -12.14 20.49 19.23
N THR A 766 -13.11 21.38 19.47
CA THR A 766 -13.34 21.97 20.81
C THR A 766 -14.13 21.04 21.72
N ARG A 767 -14.65 19.94 21.17
CA ARG A 767 -15.51 18.97 21.84
C ARG A 767 -14.72 17.72 22.26
N PRO A 768 -14.90 17.24 23.51
CA PRO A 768 -14.28 15.98 23.93
C PRO A 768 -14.76 14.76 23.16
N PRO A 769 -13.96 13.68 23.10
CA PRO A 769 -14.36 12.45 22.42
C PRO A 769 -15.53 11.76 23.15
N LEU A 770 -16.30 10.99 22.39
CA LEU A 770 -17.40 10.18 22.91
C LEU A 770 -16.86 9.03 23.76
N ALA A 771 -17.54 8.71 24.86
CA ALA A 771 -17.23 7.56 25.70
C ALA A 771 -17.42 6.22 24.96
N ALA A 772 -16.82 5.15 25.49
CA ALA A 772 -17.12 3.80 25.03
C ALA A 772 -18.60 3.48 25.28
N ALA A 773 -19.28 2.87 24.32
CA ALA A 773 -20.64 2.35 24.54
C ALA A 773 -20.63 1.18 25.55
N ASP A 774 -19.57 0.37 25.55
CA ASP A 774 -19.35 -0.75 26.48
C ASP A 774 -17.85 -0.99 26.69
N GLU A 775 -17.31 -0.60 27.85
CA GLU A 775 -15.87 -0.75 28.18
C GLU A 775 -15.40 -2.21 28.20
N VAL A 776 -16.30 -3.17 28.41
CA VAL A 776 -15.94 -4.61 28.41
C VAL A 776 -15.55 -5.09 27.01
N LYS A 777 -16.03 -4.41 25.98
CA LYS A 777 -15.79 -4.74 24.57
C LYS A 777 -14.57 -4.02 23.97
N LEU A 778 -13.69 -3.43 24.76
CA LEU A 778 -12.52 -2.74 24.20
C LEU A 778 -11.43 -3.73 23.77
N PRO A 779 -10.97 -3.71 22.50
CA PRO A 779 -9.84 -4.49 22.06
C PRO A 779 -8.52 -3.88 22.54
N GLN A 780 -7.46 -4.69 22.54
CA GLN A 780 -6.13 -4.12 22.64
C GLN A 780 -5.78 -3.59 21.25
N ILE A 781 -5.58 -2.28 21.16
CA ILE A 781 -5.12 -1.64 19.93
C ILE A 781 -3.60 -1.85 19.85
N PRO A 782 -3.07 -2.43 18.76
CA PRO A 782 -1.63 -2.59 18.57
C PRO A 782 -0.96 -1.26 18.18
N GLU A 783 0.37 -1.24 18.22
CA GLU A 783 1.19 -0.07 17.87
C GLU A 783 2.24 -0.52 16.83
N ASN A 784 2.43 0.27 15.78
CA ASN A 784 3.35 0.01 14.67
C ASN A 784 3.20 -1.39 14.02
N GLU A 785 1.96 -1.86 13.84
CA GLU A 785 1.64 -3.21 13.35
C GLU A 785 0.70 -3.13 12.13
N ILE A 786 0.81 -4.08 11.20
CA ILE A 786 -0.19 -4.29 10.13
C ILE A 786 -1.04 -5.50 10.48
N ARG A 787 -2.37 -5.36 10.35
CA ARG A 787 -3.33 -6.48 10.51
C ARG A 787 -4.28 -6.61 9.34
N GLU A 788 -4.65 -7.84 9.05
CA GLU A 788 -5.68 -8.21 8.07
C GLU A 788 -6.98 -8.63 8.77
N TYR A 789 -8.09 -8.04 8.34
CA TYR A 789 -9.45 -8.38 8.75
C TYR A 789 -10.23 -8.94 7.55
N THR A 790 -10.98 -10.02 7.73
CA THR A 790 -11.86 -10.56 6.67
C THR A 790 -13.20 -9.85 6.71
N ILE A 791 -13.65 -9.34 5.57
CA ILE A 791 -14.98 -8.72 5.43
C ILE A 791 -16.06 -9.76 5.74
N HIS A 792 -17.00 -9.41 6.63
CA HIS A 792 -18.22 -10.16 6.81
C HIS A 792 -19.25 -9.66 5.79
N ALA A 793 -19.38 -10.39 4.67
CA ALA A 793 -20.10 -9.96 3.47
C ALA A 793 -21.58 -9.67 3.75
N HIS A 794 -22.20 -10.35 4.72
CA HIS A 794 -23.58 -10.05 5.13
C HIS A 794 -23.74 -8.59 5.57
N ASN A 795 -22.79 -8.04 6.33
CA ASN A 795 -22.85 -6.70 6.93
C ASN A 795 -21.93 -5.68 6.24
N THR A 796 -21.42 -6.00 5.06
CA THR A 796 -20.53 -5.12 4.30
C THR A 796 -21.10 -4.92 2.90
N SER A 797 -21.40 -3.67 2.56
CA SER A 797 -22.04 -3.34 1.31
C SER A 797 -21.81 -1.89 0.95
N PHE A 798 -21.75 -1.62 -0.35
CA PHE A 798 -21.94 -0.27 -0.87
C PHE A 798 -23.27 -0.17 -1.62
N GLY A 799 -23.77 1.04 -1.77
CA GLY A 799 -25.00 1.30 -2.48
C GLY A 799 -25.36 2.76 -2.54
N ASP A 800 -26.56 3.03 -3.05
CA ASP A 800 -27.16 4.35 -3.13
C ASP A 800 -28.69 4.22 -2.94
N LYS A 801 -29.26 5.13 -2.18
CA LYS A 801 -30.70 5.34 -2.11
C LYS A 801 -31.08 6.47 -3.06
N PHE A 802 -31.64 6.08 -4.20
CA PHE A 802 -31.95 6.99 -5.29
C PHE A 802 -33.24 7.76 -4.99
N HIS A 803 -33.12 9.06 -4.78
CA HIS A 803 -34.23 10.00 -4.70
C HIS A 803 -34.28 10.84 -5.97
N LEU A 804 -34.74 10.23 -7.07
CA LEU A 804 -34.75 10.88 -8.39
C LEU A 804 -36.16 11.31 -8.78
N THR A 805 -36.38 12.62 -8.89
CA THR A 805 -37.65 13.17 -9.37
C THR A 805 -37.69 13.10 -10.90
N ALA A 806 -38.16 12.00 -11.48
CA ALA A 806 -38.40 11.90 -12.93
C ALA A 806 -39.68 11.11 -13.26
N PRO A 807 -40.50 11.52 -14.26
CA PRO A 807 -41.71 10.80 -14.63
C PRO A 807 -41.50 9.31 -14.95
N GLU A 808 -40.32 8.98 -15.49
CA GLU A 808 -39.91 7.64 -15.89
C GLU A 808 -39.35 6.80 -14.73
N LEU A 809 -38.90 7.44 -13.63
CA LEU A 809 -38.26 6.81 -12.48
C LEU A 809 -39.13 6.96 -11.23
N VAL A 810 -40.25 6.23 -11.18
CA VAL A 810 -41.19 6.32 -10.06
C VAL A 810 -40.74 5.47 -8.86
N GLY A 811 -40.56 6.12 -7.70
CA GLY A 811 -40.24 5.51 -6.40
C GLY A 811 -38.78 5.71 -5.98
N ASP A 812 -38.47 5.36 -4.73
CA ASP A 812 -37.16 5.59 -4.11
C ASP A 812 -36.42 4.27 -3.83
N PRO A 813 -35.92 3.55 -4.85
CA PRO A 813 -35.26 2.29 -4.63
C PRO A 813 -33.86 2.46 -4.04
N THR A 814 -33.42 1.47 -3.27
CA THR A 814 -32.03 1.34 -2.84
C THR A 814 -31.29 0.33 -3.70
N GLY A 815 -30.31 0.81 -4.46
CA GLY A 815 -29.32 -0.05 -5.11
C GLY A 815 -28.26 -0.44 -4.10
N ARG A 816 -28.02 -1.73 -3.90
CA ARG A 816 -27.04 -2.22 -2.92
C ARG A 816 -26.46 -3.55 -3.33
N SER A 817 -25.14 -3.67 -3.21
CA SER A 817 -24.40 -4.90 -3.39
C SER A 817 -23.56 -5.23 -2.16
N GLN A 818 -23.65 -6.47 -1.70
CA GLN A 818 -22.76 -7.02 -0.66
C GLN A 818 -21.39 -7.30 -1.25
N LEU A 819 -20.36 -6.95 -0.48
CA LEU A 819 -18.95 -7.05 -0.89
C LEU A 819 -18.26 -8.27 -0.27
N MET A 820 -17.43 -8.94 -1.06
CA MET A 820 -16.41 -9.88 -0.58
C MET A 820 -15.04 -9.22 -0.68
N GLY A 821 -14.22 -9.38 0.35
CA GLY A 821 -12.87 -8.83 0.38
C GLY A 821 -12.22 -8.95 1.75
N ARG A 822 -11.21 -8.12 1.96
CA ARG A 822 -10.50 -7.97 3.24
C ARG A 822 -10.28 -6.49 3.52
N VAL A 823 -9.89 -6.18 4.74
CA VAL A 823 -9.46 -4.85 5.18
C VAL A 823 -8.07 -4.99 5.79
N GLN A 824 -7.11 -4.22 5.29
CA GLN A 824 -5.82 -4.03 5.93
C GLN A 824 -5.89 -2.79 6.81
N VAL A 825 -5.41 -2.92 8.05
CA VAL A 825 -5.23 -1.78 8.95
C VAL A 825 -3.76 -1.71 9.33
N GLN A 826 -3.12 -0.60 8.99
CA GLN A 826 -1.81 -0.25 9.54
C GLN A 826 -2.03 0.62 10.78
N PHE A 827 -1.48 0.21 11.91
CA PHE A 827 -1.45 0.97 13.15
C PHE A 827 -0.10 1.67 13.27
N GLY A 828 -0.08 2.95 13.62
CA GLY A 828 1.14 3.70 13.87
C GLY A 828 1.56 3.69 15.33
N GLN A 829 2.38 4.65 15.73
CA GLN A 829 2.77 4.85 17.12
C GLN A 829 1.65 5.48 17.94
N ARG A 830 1.68 5.25 19.24
CA ARG A 830 0.74 5.85 20.17
C ARG A 830 1.12 7.28 20.54
N PHE A 831 0.16 8.19 20.43
CA PHE A 831 0.23 9.56 20.93
C PHE A 831 -0.87 9.77 21.97
N GLY A 832 -0.48 9.97 23.23
CA GLY A 832 -1.44 10.12 24.34
C GLY A 832 -2.41 8.93 24.48
N ASP A 833 -3.69 9.17 24.22
CA ASP A 833 -4.75 8.16 24.26
C ASP A 833 -5.19 7.69 22.87
N SER A 834 -4.43 7.99 21.81
CA SER A 834 -4.74 7.56 20.46
C SER A 834 -3.58 6.83 19.76
N VAL A 835 -3.93 6.01 18.78
CA VAL A 835 -3.00 5.35 17.85
C VAL A 835 -3.45 5.71 16.44
N SER A 836 -2.53 6.17 15.59
CA SER A 836 -2.88 6.46 14.20
C SER A 836 -3.19 5.18 13.44
N VAL A 837 -4.12 5.27 12.49
CA VAL A 837 -4.57 4.16 11.66
C VAL A 837 -4.68 4.59 10.20
N ALA A 838 -4.18 3.75 9.30
CA ALA A 838 -4.48 3.80 7.88
C ALA A 838 -5.26 2.54 7.50
N ILE A 839 -6.40 2.71 6.85
CA ILE A 839 -7.31 1.63 6.47
C ILE A 839 -7.30 1.50 4.95
N SER A 840 -7.17 0.27 4.46
CA SER A 840 -7.26 -0.02 3.02
C SER A 840 -8.08 -1.26 2.78
N HIS A 841 -8.94 -1.22 1.77
CA HIS A 841 -9.67 -2.36 1.28
C HIS A 841 -8.82 -3.21 0.33
N LEU A 842 -9.00 -4.53 0.43
CA LEU A 842 -8.34 -5.50 -0.40
C LEU A 842 -9.38 -6.44 -1.02
N ASN A 843 -9.03 -7.03 -2.15
CA ASN A 843 -9.79 -8.12 -2.76
C ASN A 843 -9.84 -9.38 -1.84
N PRO A 844 -10.70 -10.36 -2.16
CA PRO A 844 -10.74 -11.63 -1.43
C PRO A 844 -9.35 -12.29 -1.35
N GLY A 845 -9.01 -12.86 -0.19
CA GLY A 845 -7.72 -13.53 0.00
C GLY A 845 -7.56 -14.72 -0.94
N GLY A 846 -6.39 -14.90 -1.53
CA GLY A 846 -6.11 -15.95 -2.51
C GLY A 846 -6.82 -15.78 -3.86
N LEU A 847 -7.46 -14.63 -4.13
CA LEU A 847 -7.96 -14.28 -5.46
C LEU A 847 -6.81 -13.75 -6.33
N LEU A 848 -6.13 -14.66 -7.00
CA LEU A 848 -4.97 -14.35 -7.84
C LEU A 848 -5.41 -14.13 -9.29
N THR A 849 -5.98 -12.96 -9.60
CA THR A 849 -6.42 -12.61 -10.95
C THR A 849 -5.81 -11.30 -11.45
N PRO A 850 -5.55 -11.17 -12.77
CA PRO A 850 -5.16 -9.89 -13.35
C PRO A 850 -6.21 -8.79 -13.08
N ASP A 851 -5.79 -7.53 -13.19
CA ASP A 851 -6.73 -6.41 -13.08
C ASP A 851 -7.81 -6.52 -14.17
N PRO A 852 -9.10 -6.38 -13.83
CA PRO A 852 -10.12 -6.20 -14.84
C PRO A 852 -9.88 -4.85 -15.54
N GLU A 853 -9.89 -4.82 -16.87
CA GLU A 853 -9.91 -3.57 -17.62
C GLU A 853 -11.19 -2.80 -17.26
N THR A 854 -11.06 -1.56 -16.79
CA THR A 854 -12.20 -0.70 -16.47
C THR A 854 -12.02 0.70 -17.08
N PRO A 855 -13.11 1.37 -17.50
CA PRO A 855 -13.04 2.76 -17.94
C PRO A 855 -12.50 3.72 -16.87
N LEU A 856 -12.58 3.35 -15.59
CA LEU A 856 -11.99 4.12 -14.50
C LEU A 856 -10.46 4.09 -14.54
N GLY A 857 -9.87 2.93 -14.85
CA GLY A 857 -8.42 2.76 -14.94
C GLY A 857 -7.80 3.54 -16.10
N ASP A 858 -8.48 3.61 -17.26
CA ASP A 858 -7.98 4.30 -18.45
C ASP A 858 -7.85 5.83 -18.25
N ASP A 859 -8.75 6.42 -17.46
CA ASP A 859 -8.82 7.87 -17.22
C ASP A 859 -8.05 8.30 -15.94
N PHE A 860 -7.70 7.36 -15.04
CA PHE A 860 -7.05 7.70 -13.77
C PHE A 860 -5.54 7.94 -13.96
N PRO A 861 -4.96 9.02 -13.41
CA PRO A 861 -3.57 9.40 -13.69
C PRO A 861 -2.53 8.51 -12.99
N GLY A 862 -2.95 7.65 -12.07
CA GLY A 862 -2.11 6.65 -11.39
C GLY A 862 -2.70 5.24 -11.52
N ARG A 863 -2.12 4.29 -10.80
CA ARG A 863 -2.64 2.92 -10.74
C ARG A 863 -3.73 2.80 -9.68
N LEU A 864 -4.85 2.17 -10.03
CA LEU A 864 -5.90 1.82 -9.09
C LEU A 864 -5.58 0.50 -8.37
N PRO A 865 -5.84 0.40 -7.06
CA PRO A 865 -5.66 -0.84 -6.32
C PRO A 865 -6.77 -1.85 -6.63
N PRO A 866 -6.50 -3.17 -6.52
CA PRO A 866 -7.55 -4.17 -6.47
C PRO A 866 -8.52 -3.93 -5.30
N ALA A 867 -9.77 -4.33 -5.49
CA ALA A 867 -10.86 -3.93 -4.63
C ALA A 867 -11.75 -5.10 -4.19
N PRO A 868 -12.52 -4.94 -3.09
CA PRO A 868 -13.64 -5.81 -2.78
C PRO A 868 -14.62 -5.92 -3.96
N ILE A 869 -15.11 -7.14 -4.19
CA ILE A 869 -15.95 -7.49 -5.34
C ILE A 869 -17.39 -7.75 -4.86
N GLY A 870 -18.34 -7.11 -5.54
CA GLY A 870 -19.76 -7.21 -5.28
C GLY A 870 -20.47 -8.32 -6.06
N HIS A 871 -21.76 -8.49 -5.75
CA HIS A 871 -22.66 -9.40 -6.46
C HIS A 871 -23.52 -8.63 -7.45
N ASN A 872 -23.78 -9.20 -8.63
CA ASN A 872 -24.68 -8.62 -9.62
C ASN A 872 -26.09 -8.48 -9.05
N GLU A 873 -26.75 -7.36 -9.35
CA GLU A 873 -27.99 -6.98 -8.68
C GLU A 873 -28.99 -6.33 -9.62
N PHE A 874 -30.24 -6.23 -9.18
CA PHE A 874 -31.25 -5.45 -9.90
C PHE A 874 -31.65 -4.21 -9.10
N LEU A 875 -31.51 -3.04 -9.73
CA LEU A 875 -32.10 -1.79 -9.24
C LEU A 875 -33.48 -1.63 -9.89
N ARG A 876 -34.54 -1.58 -9.08
CA ARG A 876 -35.93 -1.60 -9.54
C ARG A 876 -36.67 -0.34 -9.13
N PHE A 877 -36.84 0.59 -10.06
CA PHE A 877 -37.88 1.62 -9.98
C PHE A 877 -39.23 0.99 -10.34
N SER A 878 -40.34 1.64 -9.98
CA SER A 878 -41.68 1.10 -10.24
C SER A 878 -41.98 0.87 -11.74
N GLN A 879 -41.27 1.56 -12.63
CA GLN A 879 -41.46 1.47 -14.10
C GLN A 879 -40.21 1.04 -14.88
N ARG A 880 -39.06 0.89 -14.21
CA ARG A 880 -37.76 0.63 -14.85
C ARG A 880 -36.93 -0.31 -14.00
N THR A 881 -36.21 -1.21 -14.65
CA THR A 881 -35.29 -2.15 -13.99
C THR A 881 -33.93 -2.04 -14.65
N TYR A 882 -32.89 -1.86 -13.85
CA TYR A 882 -31.50 -1.88 -14.26
C TYR A 882 -30.87 -3.18 -13.76
N TYR A 883 -30.05 -3.80 -14.60
CA TYR A 883 -29.15 -4.86 -14.19
C TYR A 883 -27.80 -4.23 -13.86
N LEU A 884 -27.34 -4.41 -12.63
CA LEU A 884 -26.09 -3.89 -12.11
C LEU A 884 -25.03 -5.00 -12.16
N ASP A 885 -23.93 -4.73 -12.84
CA ASP A 885 -22.75 -5.60 -12.92
C ASP A 885 -21.46 -4.78 -12.74
N SER A 886 -20.31 -5.48 -12.76
CA SER A 886 -18.98 -4.93 -12.51
C SER A 886 -18.84 -4.20 -11.17
N LEU A 887 -19.54 -4.71 -10.15
CA LEU A 887 -19.67 -4.08 -8.84
C LEU A 887 -18.39 -4.21 -8.04
N THR A 888 -17.70 -3.09 -7.83
CA THR A 888 -16.46 -3.01 -7.04
C THR A 888 -16.42 -1.70 -6.26
N CYS A 889 -15.71 -1.69 -5.13
CA CYS A 889 -15.50 -0.50 -4.31
C CYS A 889 -14.00 -0.27 -4.17
N ILE A 890 -13.46 0.57 -5.03
CA ILE A 890 -12.02 0.80 -5.19
C ILE A 890 -11.62 1.96 -4.31
N ASP A 891 -10.68 1.76 -3.39
CA ASP A 891 -10.17 2.85 -2.57
C ASP A 891 -9.47 3.90 -3.44
N ASP A 892 -9.60 5.16 -3.03
CA ASP A 892 -8.88 6.26 -3.66
C ASP A 892 -7.37 6.17 -3.34
N PRO A 893 -6.49 6.01 -4.35
CA PRO A 893 -5.05 5.88 -4.10
C PRO A 893 -4.37 7.20 -3.77
N PHE A 894 -5.05 8.35 -3.84
CA PHE A 894 -4.47 9.66 -3.56
C PHE A 894 -4.95 10.28 -2.25
N ASP A 895 -6.13 9.92 -1.74
CA ASP A 895 -6.65 10.44 -0.47
C ASP A 895 -6.92 9.26 0.47
N PHE A 896 -5.87 8.88 1.21
CA PHE A 896 -5.89 7.70 2.06
C PHE A 896 -6.90 7.82 3.20
N CYS A 897 -7.54 6.70 3.53
CA CYS A 897 -8.42 6.56 4.69
C CYS A 897 -7.56 6.51 5.97
N VAL A 898 -7.20 7.69 6.50
CA VAL A 898 -6.37 7.88 7.70
C VAL A 898 -7.15 8.53 8.85
N GLY A 899 -6.79 8.18 10.09
CA GLY A 899 -7.33 8.80 11.29
C GLY A 899 -6.68 8.24 12.56
N ALA A 900 -7.18 8.61 13.73
CA ALA A 900 -6.63 8.16 15.02
C ALA A 900 -7.67 7.40 15.86
N VAL A 901 -7.38 6.17 16.28
CA VAL A 901 -8.25 5.39 17.17
C VAL A 901 -7.95 5.72 18.64
N ASN A 902 -8.97 6.07 19.41
CA ASN A 902 -8.84 6.30 20.84
C ASN A 902 -8.83 4.97 21.61
N VAL A 903 -7.70 4.64 22.24
CA VAL A 903 -7.48 3.33 22.89
C VAL A 903 -8.38 3.09 24.11
N LYS A 904 -8.96 4.15 24.69
CA LYS A 904 -9.89 4.05 25.83
C LYS A 904 -11.34 3.81 25.41
N THR A 905 -11.66 3.99 24.12
CA THR A 905 -13.04 3.91 23.64
C THR A 905 -13.23 2.99 22.44
N GLY A 906 -12.15 2.66 21.73
CA GLY A 906 -12.19 1.89 20.49
C GLY A 906 -12.71 2.68 19.30
N ASN A 907 -13.22 3.90 19.50
CA ASN A 907 -13.72 4.77 18.44
C ASN A 907 -12.56 5.46 17.73
N VAL A 908 -12.67 5.60 16.41
CA VAL A 908 -11.87 6.58 15.68
C VAL A 908 -12.32 7.98 16.09
N LEU A 909 -11.36 8.88 16.31
CA LEU A 909 -11.63 10.27 16.68
C LEU A 909 -12.36 10.97 15.53
N GLY A 910 -13.49 11.62 15.81
CA GLY A 910 -14.31 12.27 14.78
C GLY A 910 -15.06 11.28 13.89
N GLU A 911 -15.35 11.69 12.67
CA GLU A 911 -15.92 10.83 11.64
C GLU A 911 -14.80 10.39 10.69
N MET A 912 -14.67 9.09 10.46
CA MET A 912 -13.69 8.56 9.51
C MET A 912 -14.13 8.95 8.11
N LEU A 913 -13.20 9.48 7.31
CA LEU A 913 -13.40 9.72 5.89
C LEU A 913 -12.79 8.56 5.10
N HIS A 914 -13.61 7.88 4.30
CA HIS A 914 -13.19 6.85 3.37
C HIS A 914 -13.55 7.28 1.95
N ARG A 915 -12.55 7.59 1.12
CA ARG A 915 -12.78 7.90 -0.29
C ARG A 915 -12.69 6.66 -1.16
N ALA A 916 -13.69 6.48 -2.02
CA ALA A 916 -13.72 5.34 -2.93
C ALA A 916 -14.37 5.67 -4.28
N LEU A 917 -13.81 5.07 -5.33
CA LEU A 917 -14.40 4.99 -6.66
C LEU A 917 -15.32 3.77 -6.71
N ILE A 918 -16.52 3.98 -7.25
CA ILE A 918 -17.52 2.93 -7.35
C ILE A 918 -17.52 2.37 -8.77
N GLY A 919 -17.13 1.11 -8.89
CA GLY A 919 -17.28 0.37 -10.12
C GLY A 919 -18.72 -0.13 -10.25
N GLN A 920 -19.45 0.37 -11.25
CA GLN A 920 -20.81 -0.05 -11.57
C GLN A 920 -21.18 0.43 -12.98
N ASN A 921 -21.82 -0.43 -13.78
CA ASN A 921 -22.21 -0.08 -15.14
C ASN A 921 -23.12 1.16 -15.29
N VAL A 922 -24.08 1.38 -14.37
CA VAL A 922 -24.92 2.59 -14.34
C VAL A 922 -24.07 3.83 -14.07
N PHE A 923 -23.09 3.74 -13.17
CA PHE A 923 -22.17 4.84 -12.89
C PHE A 923 -21.25 5.11 -14.09
N TYR A 924 -20.70 4.08 -14.74
CA TYR A 924 -19.92 4.23 -15.97
C TYR A 924 -20.74 4.89 -17.09
N ALA A 925 -22.00 4.51 -17.23
CA ALA A 925 -22.91 5.15 -18.18
C ALA A 925 -23.18 6.60 -17.80
N LEU A 926 -23.33 6.92 -16.51
CA LEU A 926 -23.55 8.28 -16.02
C LEU A 926 -22.35 9.17 -16.37
N VAL A 927 -21.11 8.75 -16.06
CA VAL A 927 -19.88 9.49 -16.40
C VAL A 927 -19.75 9.73 -17.91
N ARG A 928 -20.22 8.79 -18.73
CA ARG A 928 -20.21 8.92 -20.20
C ARG A 928 -21.32 9.82 -20.75
N LEU A 929 -22.52 9.76 -20.18
CA LEU A 929 -23.73 10.37 -20.76
C LEU A 929 -24.07 11.74 -20.16
N GLU A 930 -23.61 12.05 -18.95
CA GLU A 930 -23.80 13.33 -18.27
C GLU A 930 -22.43 14.01 -18.05
N PRO A 931 -22.03 14.95 -18.93
CA PRO A 931 -20.74 15.63 -18.84
C PRO A 931 -20.52 16.42 -17.54
N ARG A 932 -21.59 16.74 -16.80
CA ARG A 932 -21.53 17.45 -15.51
C ARG A 932 -21.32 16.52 -14.31
N THR A 933 -21.31 15.20 -14.51
CA THR A 933 -21.05 14.26 -13.42
C THR A 933 -19.62 14.43 -12.92
N PRO A 934 -19.43 14.67 -11.60
CA PRO A 934 -18.08 14.72 -11.02
C PRO A 934 -17.32 13.44 -11.30
N LYS A 935 -16.03 13.58 -11.65
CA LYS A 935 -15.11 12.45 -11.89
C LYS A 935 -14.25 12.10 -10.66
N GLU A 936 -14.57 12.69 -9.52
CA GLU A 936 -13.89 12.45 -8.25
C GLU A 936 -14.48 11.24 -7.50
N SER A 937 -13.72 10.71 -6.55
CA SER A 937 -14.17 9.65 -5.67
C SER A 937 -15.22 10.13 -4.67
N PHE A 938 -16.09 9.23 -4.23
CA PHE A 938 -17.12 9.50 -3.24
C PHE A 938 -16.50 9.65 -1.86
N MET A 939 -16.92 10.67 -1.11
CA MET A 939 -16.43 11.01 0.23
C MET A 939 -17.33 10.37 1.30
N PHE A 940 -17.20 9.07 1.54
CA PHE A 940 -17.99 8.40 2.57
C PHE A 940 -17.48 8.82 3.94
N GLN A 941 -18.27 9.59 4.68
CA GLN A 941 -17.92 10.04 6.03
C GLN A 941 -18.85 9.43 7.06
N GLY A 942 -18.31 9.00 8.20
CA GLY A 942 -19.13 8.49 9.31
C GLY A 942 -18.34 7.79 10.41
N PRO A 943 -19.02 7.22 11.43
CA PRO A 943 -18.35 6.62 12.57
C PRO A 943 -17.58 5.34 12.18
N ALA A 944 -16.39 5.18 12.76
CA ALA A 944 -15.59 3.97 12.72
C ALA A 944 -15.19 3.53 14.13
N ARG A 945 -15.18 2.22 14.40
CA ARG A 945 -14.74 1.68 15.69
C ARG A 945 -14.17 0.28 15.63
N PHE A 946 -13.28 -0.01 16.58
CA PHE A 946 -12.75 -1.32 16.91
C PHE A 946 -13.41 -1.79 18.22
N GLU A 947 -14.05 -2.96 18.19
CA GLU A 947 -14.67 -3.57 19.37
C GLU A 947 -14.37 -5.07 19.44
N LYS A 948 -14.51 -5.68 20.62
CA LYS A 948 -14.48 -7.13 20.79
C LYS A 948 -15.89 -7.69 20.61
N ASP A 949 -15.96 -8.83 19.94
CA ASP A 949 -17.14 -9.67 19.97
C ASP A 949 -17.32 -10.36 21.34
N GLY A 950 -18.34 -11.23 21.47
CA GLY A 950 -18.60 -11.97 22.70
C GLY A 950 -17.50 -12.95 23.15
N HIS A 951 -16.47 -13.20 22.32
CA HIS A 951 -15.39 -14.18 22.55
C HIS A 951 -13.99 -13.54 22.53
N GLY A 952 -13.90 -12.23 22.32
CA GLY A 952 -12.66 -11.47 22.31
C GLY A 952 -12.01 -11.29 20.93
N GLN A 953 -12.67 -11.73 19.85
CA GLN A 953 -12.26 -11.42 18.47
C GLN A 953 -12.47 -9.92 18.20
N THR A 954 -11.50 -9.26 17.59
CA THR A 954 -11.64 -7.85 17.22
C THR A 954 -12.53 -7.70 15.98
N VAL A 955 -13.43 -6.73 16.01
CA VAL A 955 -14.37 -6.35 14.95
C VAL A 955 -14.12 -4.89 14.59
N LEU A 956 -13.82 -4.63 13.33
CA LEU A 956 -13.81 -3.29 12.75
C LEU A 956 -15.18 -3.00 12.15
N ARG A 957 -15.75 -1.84 12.49
CA ARG A 957 -17.01 -1.34 11.95
C ARG A 957 -16.80 0.05 11.36
N PHE A 958 -17.35 0.29 10.19
CA PHE A 958 -17.44 1.61 9.57
C PHE A 958 -18.80 1.78 8.91
N ARG A 959 -19.40 2.95 9.10
CA ARG A 959 -20.70 3.32 8.51
C ARG A 959 -20.59 4.70 7.85
N GLY A 960 -20.07 4.72 6.62
CA GLY A 960 -19.95 5.94 5.82
C GLY A 960 -21.17 6.22 4.96
N GLN A 961 -21.55 7.48 4.86
CA GLN A 961 -22.64 7.96 4.00
C GLN A 961 -22.26 9.30 3.38
N VAL A 962 -22.87 9.63 2.24
CA VAL A 962 -22.78 10.95 1.62
C VAL A 962 -24.12 11.27 0.98
N THR A 963 -24.52 12.54 1.04
CA THR A 963 -25.70 13.06 0.33
C THR A 963 -25.22 13.98 -0.78
N ILE A 964 -25.60 13.67 -2.01
CA ILE A 964 -25.16 14.40 -3.21
C ILE A 964 -26.40 15.00 -3.88
N PRO A 965 -26.54 16.33 -3.89
CA PRO A 965 -27.58 16.99 -4.67
C PRO A 965 -27.48 16.59 -6.14
N TYR A 966 -28.62 16.30 -6.77
CA TYR A 966 -28.70 15.98 -8.19
C TYR A 966 -29.56 17.03 -8.92
N PRO A 967 -28.96 18.16 -9.36
CA PRO A 967 -29.71 19.31 -9.86
C PRO A 967 -30.69 19.02 -10.98
N GLU A 968 -31.78 19.78 -11.00
CA GLU A 968 -32.74 19.77 -12.10
C GLU A 968 -32.03 20.00 -13.45
N GLY A 969 -32.40 19.20 -14.45
CA GLY A 969 -31.79 19.25 -15.77
C GLY A 969 -30.60 18.31 -15.96
N ASN A 970 -30.08 17.67 -14.90
CA ASN A 970 -29.06 16.62 -15.02
C ASN A 970 -29.63 15.35 -15.66
N LEU A 971 -28.79 14.62 -16.39
CA LEU A 971 -29.15 13.44 -17.17
C LEU A 971 -28.84 12.15 -16.43
N PHE A 972 -29.86 11.32 -16.19
CA PHE A 972 -29.69 9.99 -15.62
C PHE A 972 -29.79 8.91 -16.71
N PRO A 973 -28.90 7.90 -16.75
CA PRO A 973 -28.93 6.84 -17.76
C PRO A 973 -30.26 6.06 -17.75
N ALA A 974 -30.76 5.70 -18.93
CA ALA A 974 -31.84 4.75 -19.08
C ALA A 974 -31.32 3.30 -18.95
N PRO A 975 -32.19 2.28 -18.81
CA PRO A 975 -31.76 0.89 -18.64
C PRO A 975 -30.94 0.28 -19.79
N ASP A 976 -30.93 0.91 -20.97
CA ASP A 976 -30.06 0.52 -22.08
C ASP A 976 -28.62 1.05 -21.93
N LEU A 977 -28.36 1.86 -20.90
CA LEU A 977 -27.09 2.53 -20.60
C LEU A 977 -26.58 3.43 -21.74
N ALA A 978 -27.43 3.78 -22.70
CA ALA A 978 -27.09 4.55 -23.90
C ALA A 978 -27.95 5.81 -24.07
N THR A 979 -29.18 5.79 -23.57
CA THR A 979 -30.09 6.94 -23.56
C THR A 979 -30.26 7.52 -22.14
N THR A 980 -30.93 8.66 -22.00
CA THR A 980 -31.04 9.36 -20.70
C THR A 980 -32.45 9.88 -20.40
N PHE A 981 -32.71 10.10 -19.11
CA PHE A 981 -33.84 10.85 -18.55
C PHE A 981 -33.34 12.15 -17.92
N THR A 982 -34.19 13.16 -17.85
CA THR A 982 -33.86 14.41 -17.16
C THR A 982 -34.37 14.37 -15.72
N ALA A 983 -33.49 14.64 -14.76
CA ALA A 983 -33.88 14.80 -13.36
C ALA A 983 -34.63 16.11 -13.14
N GLY A 984 -35.67 16.03 -12.32
CA GLY A 984 -36.47 17.15 -11.84
C GLY A 984 -35.91 17.75 -10.55
N PRO A 985 -36.61 18.75 -9.99
CA PRO A 985 -36.19 19.40 -8.75
C PRO A 985 -36.18 18.42 -7.57
N ASP A 986 -35.41 18.79 -6.54
CA ASP A 986 -35.26 18.05 -5.28
C ASP A 986 -34.68 16.63 -5.45
N SER A 987 -34.09 16.31 -6.61
CA SER A 987 -33.43 15.02 -6.81
C SER A 987 -32.10 14.96 -6.04
N VAL A 988 -31.84 13.82 -5.40
CA VAL A 988 -30.68 13.57 -4.55
C VAL A 988 -30.22 12.12 -4.71
N LEU A 989 -28.92 11.91 -4.61
CA LEU A 989 -28.30 10.60 -4.43
C LEU A 989 -27.83 10.50 -2.97
N ASP A 990 -28.06 9.36 -2.32
CA ASP A 990 -27.57 9.08 -0.97
C ASP A 990 -26.67 7.83 -0.97
N PRO A 991 -25.45 7.90 -1.55
CA PRO A 991 -24.50 6.81 -1.49
C PRO A 991 -24.09 6.43 -0.07
N PHE A 992 -23.81 5.15 0.14
CA PHE A 992 -23.27 4.63 1.39
C PHE A 992 -22.21 3.55 1.17
N LEU A 993 -21.31 3.44 2.15
CA LEU A 993 -20.31 2.41 2.27
C LEU A 993 -20.29 1.90 3.71
N TRP A 994 -20.72 0.66 3.89
CA TRP A 994 -20.79 0.01 5.19
C TRP A 994 -19.83 -1.16 5.24
N VAL A 995 -19.06 -1.26 6.32
CA VAL A 995 -18.04 -2.28 6.48
C VAL A 995 -18.13 -2.86 7.89
N GLN A 996 -18.21 -4.19 7.96
CA GLN A 996 -17.97 -4.95 9.18
C GLN A 996 -16.94 -6.04 8.84
N ALA A 997 -15.76 -5.96 9.45
CA ALA A 997 -14.67 -6.90 9.22
C ALA A 997 -14.19 -7.52 10.54
N MET A 998 -13.87 -8.81 10.50
CA MET A 998 -13.47 -9.59 11.68
C MET A 998 -11.98 -9.89 11.61
N ASP A 999 -11.31 -9.82 12.75
CA ASP A 999 -9.95 -10.33 12.91
C ASP A 999 -9.91 -11.83 12.57
N THR A 1000 -8.79 -12.33 12.09
CA THR A 1000 -8.75 -13.58 11.31
C THR A 1000 -7.72 -14.58 11.82
N PRO A 1001 -7.74 -14.95 13.12
CA PRO A 1001 -6.75 -15.88 13.66
C PRO A 1001 -6.79 -17.21 12.87
N GLU A 1002 -5.62 -17.83 12.70
CA GLU A 1002 -5.57 -19.15 12.08
C GLU A 1002 -6.31 -20.18 12.92
N ALA A 1003 -7.05 -21.05 12.23
CA ALA A 1003 -7.89 -22.05 12.85
C ALA A 1003 -7.64 -23.44 12.22
N PRO A 1004 -6.42 -24.00 12.35
CA PRO A 1004 -6.04 -25.24 11.67
C PRO A 1004 -6.94 -26.43 12.04
N ASP A 1005 -7.47 -26.44 13.27
CA ASP A 1005 -8.40 -27.47 13.77
C ASP A 1005 -9.87 -27.24 13.37
N ALA A 1006 -10.18 -26.13 12.70
CA ALA A 1006 -11.55 -25.84 12.30
C ALA A 1006 -11.95 -26.64 11.06
N VAL A 1007 -13.20 -27.11 11.06
CA VAL A 1007 -13.86 -27.66 9.87
C VAL A 1007 -15.29 -27.15 9.88
N MET A 1008 -15.71 -26.51 8.79
CA MET A 1008 -17.10 -26.10 8.58
C MET A 1008 -17.67 -26.80 7.37
N LYS A 1009 -18.92 -27.24 7.49
CA LYS A 1009 -19.63 -27.94 6.43
C LYS A 1009 -21.09 -27.57 6.37
N GLY A 1010 -21.66 -27.68 5.18
CA GLY A 1010 -23.07 -27.41 4.94
C GLY A 1010 -23.44 -27.67 3.48
N GLU A 1011 -24.73 -27.61 3.21
CA GLU A 1011 -25.28 -27.79 1.88
C GLU A 1011 -26.64 -27.10 1.79
N ALA A 1012 -27.00 -26.70 0.57
CA ALA A 1012 -28.35 -26.26 0.26
C ALA A 1012 -28.68 -26.56 -1.20
N GLU A 1013 -29.96 -26.81 -1.47
CA GLU A 1013 -30.46 -27.10 -2.80
C GLU A 1013 -31.52 -26.08 -3.24
N GLN A 1014 -31.53 -25.75 -4.52
CA GLN A 1014 -32.56 -24.90 -5.15
C GLN A 1014 -32.73 -23.54 -4.44
N VAL A 1015 -31.61 -22.97 -3.99
CA VAL A 1015 -31.54 -21.62 -3.40
C VAL A 1015 -31.75 -20.60 -4.51
N VAL A 1016 -32.54 -19.55 -4.23
CA VAL A 1016 -32.77 -18.45 -5.17
C VAL A 1016 -31.87 -17.28 -4.80
N SER A 1017 -31.07 -16.80 -5.74
CA SER A 1017 -30.18 -15.66 -5.55
C SER A 1017 -30.91 -14.32 -5.63
N SER A 1018 -30.24 -13.23 -5.23
CA SER A 1018 -30.75 -11.87 -5.40
C SER A 1018 -31.01 -11.47 -6.87
N ALA A 1019 -30.22 -12.03 -7.77
CA ALA A 1019 -30.38 -11.91 -9.22
C ALA A 1019 -31.40 -12.91 -9.81
N ALA A 1020 -32.18 -13.60 -8.96
CA ALA A 1020 -33.18 -14.59 -9.35
C ALA A 1020 -32.63 -15.83 -10.07
N GLU A 1021 -31.36 -16.15 -9.85
CA GLU A 1021 -30.75 -17.40 -10.31
C GLU A 1021 -30.98 -18.52 -9.28
N VAL A 1022 -31.19 -19.74 -9.75
CA VAL A 1022 -31.39 -20.90 -8.88
C VAL A 1022 -30.10 -21.71 -8.81
N PHE A 1023 -29.60 -21.97 -7.60
CA PHE A 1023 -28.34 -22.68 -7.40
C PHE A 1023 -28.40 -23.69 -6.24
N SER A 1024 -27.49 -24.65 -6.27
CA SER A 1024 -27.22 -25.60 -5.18
C SER A 1024 -25.73 -25.57 -4.85
N TYR A 1025 -25.38 -25.86 -3.60
CA TYR A 1025 -23.98 -26.00 -3.20
C TYR A 1025 -23.83 -26.98 -2.04
N ARG A 1026 -22.64 -27.54 -1.91
CA ARG A 1026 -22.19 -28.37 -0.80
C ARG A 1026 -20.75 -28.04 -0.49
N TYR A 1027 -20.41 -27.95 0.80
CA TYR A 1027 -19.05 -27.66 1.23
C TYR A 1027 -18.66 -28.42 2.49
N GLU A 1028 -17.38 -28.75 2.58
CA GLU A 1028 -16.68 -29.21 3.78
C GLU A 1028 -15.26 -28.65 3.71
N ILE A 1029 -15.03 -27.55 4.44
CA ILE A 1029 -13.81 -26.75 4.35
C ILE A 1029 -13.05 -26.84 5.68
N PRO A 1030 -11.83 -27.38 5.67
CA PRO A 1030 -10.94 -27.43 6.82
C PRO A 1030 -10.01 -26.21 6.87
N GLY A 1031 -9.52 -25.88 8.06
CA GLY A 1031 -8.46 -24.89 8.25
C GLY A 1031 -7.06 -25.44 7.98
N ASN A 1032 -6.90 -26.77 7.97
CA ASN A 1032 -5.69 -27.43 7.51
C ASN A 1032 -6.04 -28.48 6.42
N PRO A 1033 -5.96 -28.12 5.13
CA PRO A 1033 -6.33 -29.00 4.03
C PRO A 1033 -5.33 -30.13 3.74
N ASP A 1034 -4.13 -30.09 4.32
CA ASP A 1034 -3.19 -31.22 4.26
C ASP A 1034 -3.69 -32.42 5.10
N GLN A 1035 -4.38 -32.14 6.20
CA GLN A 1035 -4.89 -33.20 7.09
C GLN A 1035 -6.30 -33.69 6.72
N HIS A 1036 -7.09 -32.85 6.05
CA HIS A 1036 -8.46 -33.14 5.67
C HIS A 1036 -8.72 -32.55 4.29
N ALA A 1037 -9.13 -33.36 3.31
CA ALA A 1037 -9.33 -32.85 1.96
C ALA A 1037 -10.53 -31.87 1.91
N PRO A 1038 -10.38 -30.69 1.29
CA PRO A 1038 -11.48 -29.75 1.13
C PRO A 1038 -12.49 -30.27 0.09
N VAL A 1039 -13.77 -30.00 0.32
CA VAL A 1039 -14.85 -30.27 -0.63
C VAL A 1039 -15.62 -28.99 -0.87
N PHE A 1040 -15.77 -28.61 -2.14
CA PHE A 1040 -16.77 -27.63 -2.56
C PHE A 1040 -17.32 -28.01 -3.93
N GLU A 1041 -18.64 -28.17 -3.98
CA GLU A 1041 -19.41 -28.49 -5.17
C GLU A 1041 -20.50 -27.44 -5.32
N TYR A 1042 -20.65 -26.89 -6.52
CA TYR A 1042 -21.65 -25.86 -6.82
C TYR A 1042 -22.33 -26.13 -8.15
N THR A 1043 -23.62 -25.82 -8.24
CA THR A 1043 -24.39 -25.93 -9.48
C THR A 1043 -25.27 -24.69 -9.62
N ASN A 1044 -25.12 -23.98 -10.74
CA ASN A 1044 -26.05 -22.94 -11.16
C ASN A 1044 -27.08 -23.56 -12.12
N HIS A 1045 -28.29 -23.84 -11.62
CA HIS A 1045 -29.37 -24.46 -12.41
C HIS A 1045 -29.92 -23.51 -13.48
N THR A 1046 -29.88 -22.20 -13.24
CA THR A 1046 -30.35 -21.19 -14.19
C THR A 1046 -29.39 -21.07 -15.37
N GLN A 1047 -28.08 -21.04 -15.12
CA GLN A 1047 -27.07 -20.92 -16.16
C GLN A 1047 -26.62 -22.27 -16.74
N GLY A 1048 -26.93 -23.39 -16.08
CA GLY A 1048 -26.57 -24.75 -16.52
C GLY A 1048 -25.09 -25.12 -16.30
N GLY A 1049 -24.42 -24.49 -15.34
CA GLY A 1049 -22.99 -24.71 -15.06
C GLY A 1049 -22.72 -25.34 -13.69
N GLN A 1050 -21.62 -26.07 -13.57
CA GLN A 1050 -21.19 -26.75 -12.36
C GLN A 1050 -19.73 -26.42 -12.04
N PHE A 1051 -19.41 -26.31 -10.75
CA PHE A 1051 -18.05 -26.12 -10.25
C PHE A 1051 -17.70 -27.23 -9.25
N ARG A 1052 -16.46 -27.72 -9.34
CA ARG A 1052 -15.85 -28.61 -8.34
C ARG A 1052 -14.47 -28.09 -7.96
N LEU A 1053 -14.24 -27.91 -6.67
CA LEU A 1053 -12.94 -27.51 -6.13
C LEU A 1053 -11.91 -28.64 -6.24
N ASP A 1054 -10.68 -28.29 -6.63
CA ASP A 1054 -9.51 -29.17 -6.63
C ASP A 1054 -8.57 -28.83 -5.46
N SER A 1055 -8.31 -27.54 -5.22
CA SER A 1055 -7.35 -27.09 -4.21
C SER A 1055 -7.74 -25.75 -3.61
N LEU A 1056 -7.43 -25.53 -2.33
CA LEU A 1056 -7.61 -24.24 -1.67
C LEU A 1056 -6.42 -23.33 -1.94
N SER A 1057 -6.70 -22.06 -2.28
CA SER A 1057 -5.67 -21.02 -2.31
C SER A 1057 -5.58 -20.27 -0.99
N TRP A 1058 -6.69 -20.12 -0.27
CA TRP A 1058 -6.76 -19.34 0.97
C TRP A 1058 -8.01 -19.74 1.78
N VAL A 1059 -7.94 -19.66 3.12
CA VAL A 1059 -9.09 -19.93 4.00
C VAL A 1059 -9.03 -19.10 5.30
N SER A 1060 -10.20 -18.68 5.77
CA SER A 1060 -10.40 -17.97 7.03
C SER A 1060 -11.68 -18.41 7.71
N PHE A 1061 -11.63 -18.50 9.04
CA PHE A 1061 -12.77 -18.82 9.90
C PHE A 1061 -12.99 -17.68 10.86
N THR A 1062 -14.21 -17.16 10.90
CA THR A 1062 -14.57 -16.02 11.74
C THR A 1062 -15.88 -16.27 12.47
N ASN A 1063 -16.19 -15.40 13.43
CA ASN A 1063 -17.47 -15.36 14.08
C ASN A 1063 -18.20 -14.08 13.71
N SER A 1064 -19.50 -14.18 13.45
CA SER A 1064 -20.35 -13.00 13.36
C SER A 1064 -20.30 -12.20 14.67
N ARG A 1065 -20.49 -10.88 14.60
CA ARG A 1065 -20.48 -9.99 15.79
C ARG A 1065 -21.42 -10.46 16.91
N GLU A 1066 -22.54 -11.06 16.53
CA GLU A 1066 -23.55 -11.58 17.46
C GLU A 1066 -23.38 -13.07 17.81
N SER A 1067 -22.27 -13.70 17.41
CA SER A 1067 -22.01 -15.12 17.64
C SER A 1067 -22.02 -15.47 19.13
N LYS A 1068 -22.69 -16.57 19.44
CA LYS A 1068 -22.75 -17.17 20.79
C LYS A 1068 -22.04 -18.51 20.85
N LEU A 1069 -21.27 -18.85 19.82
CA LEU A 1069 -20.52 -20.09 19.76
C LEU A 1069 -19.42 -20.11 20.83
N LYS A 1070 -18.91 -21.28 21.20
CA LYS A 1070 -17.79 -21.35 22.17
C LYS A 1070 -16.48 -20.98 21.47
N PRO A 1071 -15.45 -20.48 22.19
CA PRO A 1071 -14.12 -20.28 21.62
C PRO A 1071 -13.62 -21.50 20.84
N GLY A 1072 -13.01 -21.25 19.67
CA GLY A 1072 -12.59 -22.29 18.72
C GLY A 1072 -13.72 -22.90 17.86
N LYS A 1073 -14.94 -22.39 17.97
CA LYS A 1073 -16.04 -22.64 17.03
C LYS A 1073 -16.32 -21.38 16.22
N HIS A 1074 -16.74 -21.60 14.98
CA HIS A 1074 -16.93 -20.56 13.98
C HIS A 1074 -18.30 -20.73 13.34
N ASP A 1075 -18.98 -19.62 13.08
CA ASP A 1075 -20.25 -19.60 12.34
C ASP A 1075 -20.06 -19.18 10.89
N THR A 1076 -18.87 -18.68 10.52
CA THR A 1076 -18.54 -18.17 9.21
C THR A 1076 -17.24 -18.79 8.69
N VAL A 1077 -17.27 -19.29 7.45
CA VAL A 1077 -16.08 -19.68 6.69
C VAL A 1077 -16.01 -18.84 5.41
N THR A 1078 -14.82 -18.32 5.12
CA THR A 1078 -14.49 -17.65 3.86
C THR A 1078 -13.31 -18.37 3.24
N PHE A 1079 -13.38 -18.70 1.96
CA PHE A 1079 -12.29 -19.41 1.30
C PHE A 1079 -12.24 -19.10 -0.19
N SER A 1080 -11.05 -19.31 -0.75
CA SER A 1080 -10.79 -19.20 -2.17
C SER A 1080 -10.03 -20.44 -2.63
N GLY A 1081 -10.15 -20.77 -3.91
CA GLY A 1081 -9.41 -21.91 -4.46
C GLY A 1081 -9.59 -22.10 -5.95
N PHE A 1082 -8.94 -23.14 -6.45
CA PHE A 1082 -8.90 -23.52 -7.86
C PHE A 1082 -9.73 -24.77 -8.06
N GLY A 1083 -10.40 -24.84 -9.20
CA GLY A 1083 -11.19 -26.00 -9.55
C GLY A 1083 -11.59 -26.03 -11.01
N VAL A 1084 -12.54 -26.92 -11.30
CA VAL A 1084 -13.07 -27.15 -12.64
C VAL A 1084 -14.45 -26.54 -12.77
N TRP A 1085 -14.67 -25.79 -13.84
CA TRP A 1085 -16.00 -25.35 -14.28
C TRP A 1085 -16.45 -26.15 -15.50
N ASP A 1086 -17.63 -26.76 -15.44
CA ASP A 1086 -18.27 -27.48 -16.55
C ASP A 1086 -19.57 -26.78 -16.95
N LYS A 1087 -19.69 -26.44 -18.24
CA LYS A 1087 -20.93 -25.90 -18.81
C LYS A 1087 -21.10 -26.36 -20.25
N ASN A 1088 -22.23 -27.01 -20.55
CA ASN A 1088 -22.57 -27.51 -21.89
C ASN A 1088 -21.51 -28.45 -22.49
N ASP A 1089 -20.99 -29.38 -21.69
CA ASP A 1089 -19.92 -30.33 -22.08
C ASP A 1089 -18.58 -29.63 -22.42
N VAL A 1090 -18.39 -28.37 -21.99
CA VAL A 1090 -17.12 -27.64 -22.07
C VAL A 1090 -16.55 -27.47 -20.67
N GLN A 1091 -15.41 -28.11 -20.44
CA GLN A 1091 -14.67 -28.05 -19.19
C GLN A 1091 -13.60 -26.96 -19.26
N THR A 1092 -13.52 -26.13 -18.23
CA THR A 1092 -12.46 -25.13 -18.01
C THR A 1092 -11.78 -25.43 -16.69
N ASP A 1093 -10.49 -25.74 -16.74
CA ASP A 1093 -9.69 -26.10 -15.56
C ASP A 1093 -9.09 -24.85 -14.90
N SER A 1094 -8.64 -24.99 -13.64
CA SER A 1094 -8.00 -23.94 -12.85
C SER A 1094 -8.83 -22.65 -12.73
N VAL A 1095 -10.15 -22.77 -12.74
CA VAL A 1095 -11.07 -21.65 -12.51
C VAL A 1095 -11.08 -21.31 -11.03
N LEU A 1096 -10.92 -20.02 -10.72
CA LEU A 1096 -10.96 -19.51 -9.36
C LEU A 1096 -12.38 -19.47 -8.81
N VAL A 1097 -12.53 -19.76 -7.52
CA VAL A 1097 -13.75 -19.53 -6.75
C VAL A 1097 -13.44 -18.71 -5.50
N ASN A 1098 -14.34 -17.78 -5.14
CA ASN A 1098 -14.40 -17.18 -3.81
C ASN A 1098 -15.76 -17.51 -3.19
N VAL A 1099 -15.77 -17.97 -1.94
CA VAL A 1099 -16.99 -18.31 -1.20
C VAL A 1099 -16.95 -17.74 0.20
N GLN A 1100 -18.09 -17.24 0.66
CA GLN A 1100 -18.34 -17.04 2.08
C GLN A 1100 -19.68 -17.68 2.46
N VAL A 1101 -19.67 -18.46 3.54
CA VAL A 1101 -20.89 -19.02 4.14
C VAL A 1101 -20.93 -18.65 5.61
N SER A 1102 -21.92 -17.84 5.98
CA SER A 1102 -22.30 -17.55 7.35
C SER A 1102 -23.55 -18.35 7.73
N THR A 1103 -23.45 -19.06 8.84
CA THR A 1103 -24.53 -19.84 9.45
C THR A 1103 -25.12 -19.15 10.69
N ALA A 1104 -24.66 -17.94 10.99
CA ALA A 1104 -25.11 -17.15 12.13
C ALA A 1104 -26.63 -16.95 12.09
N PRO A 1105 -27.38 -17.20 13.19
CA PRO A 1105 -28.85 -17.18 13.16
C PRO A 1105 -29.49 -15.87 12.67
N LYS A 1106 -28.81 -14.73 12.84
CA LYS A 1106 -29.26 -13.40 12.42
C LYS A 1106 -28.44 -12.80 11.26
N GLY A 1107 -27.51 -13.58 10.72
CA GLY A 1107 -26.61 -13.17 9.65
C GLY A 1107 -26.37 -14.30 8.66
N GLN A 1108 -27.39 -15.15 8.43
CA GLN A 1108 -27.27 -16.26 7.48
C GLN A 1108 -27.05 -15.68 6.09
N TYR A 1109 -25.94 -16.06 5.46
CA TYR A 1109 -25.55 -15.50 4.19
C TYR A 1109 -24.68 -16.47 3.43
N VAL A 1110 -24.92 -16.56 2.13
CA VAL A 1110 -24.11 -17.32 1.19
C VAL A 1110 -23.68 -16.38 0.09
N SER A 1111 -22.41 -16.46 -0.27
CA SER A 1111 -21.73 -15.67 -1.27
C SER A 1111 -20.90 -16.63 -2.11
N ILE A 1112 -21.12 -16.70 -3.42
CA ILE A 1112 -20.37 -17.58 -4.32
C ILE A 1112 -20.05 -16.83 -5.61
N GLN A 1113 -18.76 -16.65 -5.87
CA GLN A 1113 -18.22 -16.00 -7.05
C GLN A 1113 -17.28 -16.96 -7.79
N ILE A 1114 -17.59 -17.32 -9.03
CA ILE A 1114 -16.78 -18.19 -9.89
C ILE A 1114 -16.13 -17.33 -10.98
N GLY A 1115 -14.84 -17.56 -11.24
CA GLY A 1115 -14.03 -16.83 -12.21
C GLY A 1115 -14.02 -15.33 -11.93
N ALA A 1116 -13.63 -14.93 -10.71
CA ALA A 1116 -13.66 -13.54 -10.24
C ALA A 1116 -15.03 -12.85 -10.47
N ALA A 1117 -16.11 -13.57 -10.19
CA ALA A 1117 -17.49 -13.13 -10.37
C ALA A 1117 -17.95 -12.90 -11.83
N VAL A 1118 -17.13 -13.28 -12.82
CA VAL A 1118 -17.48 -13.18 -14.25
C VAL A 1118 -18.23 -14.42 -14.74
N VAL A 1119 -17.90 -15.61 -14.24
CA VAL A 1119 -18.48 -16.88 -14.71
C VAL A 1119 -19.84 -17.15 -14.06
N SER A 1120 -19.91 -17.01 -12.74
CA SER A 1120 -21.15 -17.12 -11.96
C SER A 1120 -21.02 -16.25 -10.71
N ASN A 1121 -22.10 -15.55 -10.33
CA ASN A 1121 -22.09 -14.57 -9.25
C ASN A 1121 -23.43 -14.60 -8.51
N VAL A 1122 -23.50 -15.32 -7.39
CA VAL A 1122 -24.75 -15.52 -6.64
C VAL A 1122 -24.58 -15.27 -5.15
N ASN A 1123 -25.63 -14.75 -4.52
CA ASN A 1123 -25.69 -14.60 -3.07
C ASN A 1123 -27.09 -14.86 -2.51
N THR A 1124 -27.24 -14.82 -1.18
CA THR A 1124 -28.53 -14.79 -0.48
C THR A 1124 -28.75 -13.43 0.20
N LYS A 1125 -28.73 -12.34 -0.59
CA LYS A 1125 -28.93 -10.97 -0.11
C LYS A 1125 -30.17 -10.83 0.80
N PRO A 1126 -30.04 -10.31 2.04
CA PRO A 1126 -31.19 -10.02 2.89
C PRO A 1126 -32.10 -8.96 2.27
N ALA A 1127 -33.42 -9.17 2.36
CA ALA A 1127 -34.41 -8.26 1.78
C ALA A 1127 -34.47 -6.91 2.52
N ASP A 1128 -34.25 -6.93 3.83
CA ASP A 1128 -34.27 -5.75 4.69
C ASP A 1128 -32.85 -5.20 4.86
N ILE A 1129 -32.68 -3.90 4.61
CA ILE A 1129 -31.38 -3.22 4.74
C ILE A 1129 -30.96 -3.00 6.18
N GLU A 1130 -31.92 -2.95 7.09
CA GLU A 1130 -31.65 -2.76 8.51
C GLU A 1130 -30.93 -3.98 9.12
N GLN A 1131 -31.14 -5.17 8.55
CA GLN A 1131 -30.51 -6.41 9.02
C GLN A 1131 -29.02 -6.50 8.73
N VAL A 1132 -28.52 -5.70 7.79
CA VAL A 1132 -27.12 -5.74 7.33
C VAL A 1132 -26.28 -4.56 7.80
N ARG A 1133 -26.82 -3.72 8.70
CA ARG A 1133 -26.04 -2.61 9.25
C ARG A 1133 -24.78 -3.13 9.96
N PRO A 1134 -23.63 -2.45 9.79
CA PRO A 1134 -22.35 -2.93 10.26
C PRO A 1134 -22.25 -2.90 11.77
#